data_AF-A0A2V2ULZ1-F1
#
_entry.id   AF-A0A2V2ULZ1-F1
#
_cell.length_a   1.000
_cell.length_b   1.000
_cell.length_c   1.000
_cell.angle_alpha   90.00
_cell.angle_beta   90.00
_cell.angle_gamma   90.00
#
_symmetry.space_group_name_H-M   'P 1'
#
loop_
_entity.id
_entity.type
_entity.pdbx_description
1 polymer ?
#
loop_
_entity_poly.entity_id
_entity_poly.type
_entity_poly.pdbx_seq_one_letter_code
_entity_poly.pdbx_strand_id
1 'polypeptide(L)'
;MLGYNASAPDERSRKQVAIMDLVRHHLRLPEKPSSRRHATRTNHNKQHNTDPPIDHFNNTTVGVVPSDRETTNDEEGSVSDAKEQQDPTAHQTERILTAADIYKARRAETLCTLQATGRAAALLTAAEAEPVVFSPELVQSLDDLYPQEDTRTYPEPAVSAPLVTFDSKDVAKMIESRLTRGAAPGLDGWTRELLYPLTKDKALLMEITAILTDMANGNVAPEVAHRLRATNLTVLRKPNKKFRPIGAECVWAKAISLMAVDAVMPALKTCFKNLQYGVGNNIELAIEKVRQDFRIKGSVAMLDGRNAYNAISRTAILSAVYGNNTWSPLWRVTRLLLGTEGLVGFYEKGQLVHSWTSTRGVRQGMVLGPVLFSIGTIATLRQLESSFPNASFTAYLDDVTVAAPPGMLGQVCEATSRAMRALGIETNEDKTEVLHTDGPVDMPAEYIRPFARVLGAGIANDPESELITRFVQRKAEETDRLFRAIVELPFAKHTQWRLLSVSALPRVTFLLRTHAPVHTRAAAEWFDDRVTGVLGVIMDGPVTKRARDIAALPVRRGGCGLRRQKEIAEFAYACLGEKGKQHALTDELDAKHQSDLYETLQGPDRKVFVSNTAAGAGRPLTDPQVHADDRGFSTYLRERLLVRVLPEGQKCVCGADASNEHVHTCTRLQQNPRTTRHDMINMTFANGLRLCGFQCGMEPRLTEASRRRPDILIVGLDTYAITDVTVTYAGRVTAYVSEESMEEADPLRAARDRLTQKRQKYRHWALANGLDFEPFVMLTNGAIHPASRRWLRRILGNQDHRLTITNAYDMIVADTLAAMLRGTCTCSTQHAAAWGRGKYARVGEYPGDPWVAERQ
;
A
#
# COMPACT_ATOMS: atom_id res chain seq x y z
N MET A 1 19.32 -10.59 -22.40
CA MET A 1 19.20 -11.60 -21.33
C MET A 1 19.27 -13.02 -21.86
N LEU A 2 18.60 -13.35 -22.98
CA LEU A 2 18.66 -14.69 -23.57
C LEU A 2 20.10 -15.16 -23.86
N GLY A 3 20.36 -16.43 -23.56
CA GLY A 3 21.64 -17.10 -23.74
C GLY A 3 22.64 -16.90 -22.60
N TYR A 4 22.25 -16.34 -21.44
CA TYR A 4 23.14 -16.19 -20.28
C TYR A 4 23.52 -17.56 -19.71
N ASN A 5 22.55 -18.45 -19.52
CA ASN A 5 22.78 -19.78 -18.97
C ASN A 5 23.72 -20.64 -19.85
N ALA A 6 23.64 -20.47 -21.18
CA ALA A 6 24.50 -21.17 -22.14
C ALA A 6 25.91 -20.56 -22.28
N SER A 7 26.19 -19.42 -21.63
CA SER A 7 27.46 -18.70 -21.76
C SER A 7 28.56 -19.28 -20.89
N ALA A 8 29.80 -19.24 -21.39
CA ALA A 8 31.00 -19.48 -20.60
C ALA A 8 31.19 -18.37 -19.53
N PRO A 9 31.98 -18.60 -18.46
CA PRO A 9 32.14 -17.65 -17.35
C PRO A 9 32.50 -16.21 -17.76
N ASP A 10 33.46 -16.02 -18.68
CA ASP A 10 33.87 -14.67 -19.12
C ASP A 10 32.76 -13.94 -19.90
N GLU A 11 31.96 -14.68 -20.66
CA GLU A 11 30.79 -14.13 -21.34
C GLU A 11 29.66 -13.81 -20.36
N ARG A 12 29.46 -14.63 -19.32
CA ARG A 12 28.52 -14.32 -18.23
C ARG A 12 28.90 -13.02 -17.54
N SER A 13 30.17 -12.81 -17.18
CA SER A 13 30.64 -11.55 -16.59
C SER A 13 30.33 -10.34 -17.47
N ARG A 14 30.63 -10.41 -18.78
CA ARG A 14 30.28 -9.33 -19.73
C ARG A 14 28.77 -9.09 -19.81
N LYS A 15 27.96 -10.16 -19.81
CA LYS A 15 26.50 -10.05 -19.83
C LYS A 15 25.94 -9.45 -18.53
N GLN A 16 26.50 -9.77 -17.36
CA GLN A 16 26.09 -9.16 -16.09
C GLN A 16 26.25 -7.63 -16.13
N VAL A 17 27.39 -7.14 -16.65
CA VAL A 17 27.65 -5.70 -16.82
C VAL A 17 26.62 -5.07 -17.76
N ALA A 18 26.41 -5.67 -18.93
CA ALA A 18 25.44 -5.17 -19.92
C ALA A 18 24.01 -5.12 -19.36
N ILE A 19 23.60 -6.11 -18.55
CA ILE A 19 22.27 -6.13 -17.92
C ILE A 19 22.13 -5.00 -16.90
N MET A 20 23.15 -4.75 -16.08
CA MET A 20 23.13 -3.66 -15.10
C MET A 20 23.06 -2.27 -15.74
N ASP A 21 23.56 -2.14 -16.98
CA ASP A 21 23.53 -0.90 -17.75
C ASP A 21 22.26 -0.71 -18.59
N LEU A 22 21.47 -1.77 -18.79
CA LEU A 22 20.31 -1.78 -19.69
C LEU A 22 19.32 -0.64 -19.42
N VAL A 23 18.89 -0.48 -18.17
CA VAL A 23 17.86 0.51 -17.81
C VAL A 23 18.39 1.93 -17.99
N ARG A 24 19.64 2.17 -17.60
CA ARG A 24 20.27 3.48 -17.73
C ARG A 24 20.44 3.91 -19.19
N HIS A 25 20.85 2.99 -20.07
CA HIS A 25 21.12 3.33 -21.46
C HIS A 25 19.88 3.36 -22.34
N HIS A 26 18.87 2.53 -22.08
CA HIS A 26 17.76 2.33 -23.01
C HIS A 26 16.39 2.80 -22.49
N LEU A 27 16.21 2.99 -21.18
CA LEU A 27 14.92 3.36 -20.59
C LEU A 27 14.92 4.74 -19.91
N ARG A 28 16.03 5.47 -19.95
CA ARG A 28 16.03 6.89 -19.54
C ARG A 28 15.19 7.69 -20.54
N LEU A 29 14.15 8.35 -20.03
CA LEU A 29 13.45 9.36 -20.82
C LEU A 29 14.46 10.45 -21.21
N PRO A 30 14.52 10.87 -22.48
CA PRO A 30 15.37 12.00 -22.86
C PRO A 30 14.97 13.20 -22.03
N GLU A 31 15.95 13.90 -21.45
CA GLU A 31 15.70 15.18 -20.81
C GLU A 31 14.98 16.06 -21.83
N LYS A 32 13.76 16.53 -21.49
CA LYS A 32 13.15 17.61 -22.26
C LYS A 32 14.19 18.73 -22.31
N PRO A 33 14.60 19.21 -23.48
CA PRO A 33 15.55 20.30 -23.54
C PRO A 33 14.95 21.45 -22.74
N SER A 34 15.56 21.74 -21.59
CA SER A 34 15.29 22.97 -20.88
C SER A 34 15.51 24.08 -21.88
N SER A 35 14.62 25.06 -21.90
CA SER A 35 14.81 26.29 -22.66
C SER A 35 16.13 26.91 -22.24
N ARG A 36 17.20 26.55 -22.96
CA ARG A 36 18.47 27.26 -22.95
C ARG A 36 18.15 28.66 -23.44
N ARG A 37 17.78 29.55 -22.51
CA ARG A 37 18.09 30.96 -22.68
C ARG A 37 19.61 31.00 -22.81
N HIS A 38 20.08 31.09 -24.05
CA HIS A 38 21.44 31.48 -24.35
C HIS A 38 21.67 32.83 -23.68
N ALA A 39 22.25 32.81 -22.48
CA ALA A 39 22.99 33.95 -21.98
C ALA A 39 24.23 34.05 -22.88
N THR A 40 24.13 34.83 -23.95
CA THR A 40 25.29 35.31 -24.70
C THR A 40 26.18 36.07 -23.74
N ARG A 41 27.21 35.39 -23.27
CA ARG A 41 28.38 35.98 -22.61
C ARG A 41 29.17 36.70 -23.70
N THR A 42 28.90 37.98 -23.93
CA THR A 42 29.84 38.88 -24.60
C THR A 42 30.85 39.35 -23.57
N ASN A 43 32.10 38.92 -23.77
CA ASN A 43 33.28 39.48 -23.11
C ASN A 43 33.36 41.00 -23.36
N HIS A 44 33.50 41.80 -22.30
CA HIS A 44 34.38 42.95 -22.35
C HIS A 44 35.09 43.15 -21.01
N ASN A 45 36.40 43.33 -21.15
CA ASN A 45 37.41 43.46 -20.12
C ASN A 45 37.73 44.96 -19.95
N LYS A 46 37.90 45.40 -18.70
CA LYS A 46 38.61 46.62 -18.21
C LYS A 46 38.35 47.98 -18.89
N GLN A 47 37.93 48.98 -18.09
CA GLN A 47 38.80 50.11 -17.68
C GLN A 47 38.11 51.09 -16.71
N HIS A 48 38.96 51.78 -15.95
CA HIS A 48 38.71 52.69 -14.83
C HIS A 48 38.03 54.03 -15.21
N ASN A 49 37.45 54.65 -14.17
CA ASN A 49 37.45 56.07 -13.79
C ASN A 49 36.16 56.94 -13.89
N THR A 50 35.94 57.62 -12.76
CA THR A 50 35.40 58.98 -12.49
C THR A 50 33.88 59.27 -12.54
N ASP A 51 33.34 59.62 -11.36
CA ASP A 51 32.12 60.40 -11.05
C ASP A 51 32.10 61.82 -11.71
N PRO A 52 31.09 62.72 -11.51
CA PRO A 52 29.60 62.69 -11.61
C PRO A 52 29.11 63.96 -12.41
N PRO A 53 27.99 64.68 -12.11
CA PRO A 53 26.55 64.39 -11.93
C PRO A 53 25.66 65.13 -13.00
N ILE A 54 24.36 65.34 -12.68
CA ILE A 54 23.34 66.28 -13.26
C ILE A 54 22.31 65.56 -14.16
N ASP A 55 21.01 65.83 -14.15
CA ASP A 55 20.01 66.36 -13.20
C ASP A 55 18.65 66.22 -13.95
N HIS A 56 17.56 66.32 -13.19
CA HIS A 56 16.27 66.91 -13.58
C HIS A 56 15.06 66.12 -14.12
N PHE A 57 13.98 66.36 -13.35
CA PHE A 57 12.53 66.45 -13.68
C PHE A 57 11.74 65.15 -13.87
N ASN A 58 10.56 64.92 -13.27
CA ASN A 58 9.80 65.60 -12.21
C ASN A 58 8.60 64.71 -11.82
N ASN A 59 8.17 64.77 -10.55
CA ASN A 59 6.78 64.73 -10.04
C ASN A 59 5.87 63.50 -10.32
N THR A 60 5.07 62.96 -9.38
CA THR A 60 4.43 63.60 -8.20
C THR A 60 3.92 62.53 -7.20
N THR A 61 4.23 62.73 -5.90
CA THR A 61 3.39 62.63 -4.67
C THR A 61 2.59 61.35 -4.31
N VAL A 62 2.84 60.65 -3.18
CA VAL A 62 2.63 60.93 -1.71
C VAL A 62 1.31 60.28 -1.22
N GLY A 63 1.20 59.63 -0.05
CA GLY A 63 2.09 59.48 1.11
C GLY A 63 1.71 58.23 1.95
N VAL A 64 2.64 57.62 2.71
CA VAL A 64 3.24 58.00 4.01
C VAL A 64 2.50 57.37 5.21
N VAL A 65 3.08 56.24 5.64
CA VAL A 65 3.30 55.61 6.98
C VAL A 65 3.56 56.68 8.07
N PRO A 66 3.24 56.55 9.40
CA PRO A 66 3.96 55.67 10.35
C PRO A 66 3.17 55.17 11.60
N SER A 67 3.47 53.98 12.14
CA SER A 67 4.52 53.57 13.11
C SER A 67 4.27 53.91 14.59
N ASP A 68 4.46 52.85 15.39
CA ASP A 68 4.86 52.75 16.81
C ASP A 68 3.97 53.29 17.94
N ARG A 69 3.64 52.39 18.88
CA ARG A 69 3.96 52.55 20.31
C ARG A 69 3.64 51.31 21.16
N GLU A 70 4.59 50.99 22.04
CA GLU A 70 4.49 50.11 23.20
C GLU A 70 3.48 50.65 24.23
N THR A 71 2.76 49.76 24.93
CA THR A 71 2.46 49.91 26.37
C THR A 71 2.02 48.57 26.97
N THR A 72 2.49 48.35 28.19
CA THR A 72 2.25 47.28 29.16
C THR A 72 0.85 47.34 29.78
N ASN A 73 0.31 46.19 30.20
CA ASN A 73 -0.13 45.89 31.59
C ASN A 73 -1.07 44.68 31.66
N ASP A 74 -0.87 43.94 32.75
CA ASP A 74 -1.65 42.84 33.28
C ASP A 74 -3.12 43.21 33.58
N GLU A 75 -4.04 42.24 33.51
CA GLU A 75 -4.93 41.88 34.63
C GLU A 75 -5.84 40.69 34.29
N GLU A 76 -6.04 39.86 35.32
CA GLU A 76 -6.92 38.69 35.39
C GLU A 76 -8.40 39.08 35.28
N GLY A 77 -9.23 38.20 34.72
CA GLY A 77 -10.68 38.40 34.69
C GLY A 77 -11.47 37.22 34.13
N SER A 78 -11.95 36.38 35.05
CA SER A 78 -12.99 35.36 34.91
C SER A 78 -14.03 35.58 33.80
N VAL A 79 -14.32 34.54 33.01
CA VAL A 79 -15.58 34.47 32.24
C VAL A 79 -16.22 33.09 32.39
N SER A 80 -17.44 33.16 32.89
CA SER A 80 -18.44 32.14 33.15
C SER A 80 -18.94 31.40 31.92
N ASP A 81 -19.39 30.17 32.17
CA ASP A 81 -20.14 29.27 31.29
C ASP A 81 -21.25 29.96 30.48
N ALA A 82 -21.17 29.85 29.16
CA ALA A 82 -22.33 29.86 28.29
C ALA A 82 -22.10 28.85 27.15
N LYS A 83 -22.88 27.77 27.20
CA LYS A 83 -22.96 26.74 26.15
C LYS A 83 -23.55 27.36 24.87
N GLU A 84 -22.73 27.61 23.87
CA GLU A 84 -23.18 27.81 22.49
C GLU A 84 -23.12 26.47 21.74
N GLN A 85 -24.31 25.94 21.43
CA GLN A 85 -24.49 24.87 20.46
C GLN A 85 -24.08 25.39 19.08
N GLN A 86 -22.93 24.95 18.57
CA GLN A 86 -22.53 25.19 17.20
C GLN A 86 -23.33 24.31 16.23
N ASP A 87 -24.04 24.97 15.33
CA ASP A 87 -24.72 24.45 14.15
C ASP A 87 -23.71 23.73 13.21
N PRO A 88 -23.92 22.47 12.80
CA PRO A 88 -22.94 21.69 12.05
C PRO A 88 -22.87 22.02 10.54
N THR A 89 -23.38 23.17 10.10
CA THR A 89 -23.35 23.60 8.69
C THR A 89 -22.53 24.86 8.45
N ALA A 90 -21.32 24.92 9.01
CA ALA A 90 -20.33 25.90 8.59
C ALA A 90 -19.70 25.48 7.25
N HIS A 91 -19.94 26.28 6.20
CA HIS A 91 -19.28 26.19 4.90
C HIS A 91 -17.77 25.94 5.06
N GLN A 92 -17.29 24.78 4.61
CA GLN A 92 -15.87 24.52 4.43
C GLN A 92 -15.33 25.55 3.42
N THR A 93 -14.50 26.47 3.90
CA THR A 93 -13.71 27.34 3.03
C THR A 93 -12.88 26.43 2.11
N GLU A 94 -13.12 26.47 0.80
CA GLU A 94 -12.40 25.64 -0.17
C GLU A 94 -10.90 25.93 -0.06
N ARG A 95 -10.13 24.96 0.44
CA ARG A 95 -8.68 25.02 0.49
C ARG A 95 -8.16 25.08 -0.96
N ILE A 96 -7.47 26.17 -1.31
CA ILE A 96 -6.81 26.30 -2.62
C ILE A 96 -5.70 25.26 -2.73
N LEU A 97 -5.81 24.36 -3.71
CA LEU A 97 -4.81 23.32 -3.97
C LEU A 97 -3.54 23.92 -4.56
N THR A 98 -2.38 23.56 -3.99
CA THR A 98 -1.08 23.99 -4.51
C THR A 98 -0.57 23.06 -5.62
N ALA A 99 0.40 23.52 -6.42
CA ALA A 99 1.09 22.65 -7.38
C ALA A 99 1.79 21.45 -6.70
N ALA A 100 2.26 21.65 -5.47
CA ALA A 100 2.86 20.60 -4.65
C ALA A 100 1.82 19.54 -4.23
N ASP A 101 0.60 19.96 -3.86
CA ASP A 101 -0.52 19.06 -3.55
C ASP A 101 -0.88 18.19 -4.76
N ILE A 102 -1.00 18.79 -5.95
CA ILE A 102 -1.29 18.08 -7.20
C ILE A 102 -0.19 17.07 -7.52
N TYR A 103 1.08 17.46 -7.39
CA TYR A 103 2.21 16.55 -7.62
C TYR A 103 2.24 15.38 -6.62
N LYS A 104 2.02 15.68 -5.34
CA LYS A 104 1.96 14.68 -4.26
C LYS A 104 0.81 13.69 -4.50
N ALA A 105 -0.37 14.18 -4.90
CA ALA A 105 -1.53 13.36 -5.25
C ALA A 105 -1.23 12.42 -6.43
N ARG A 106 -0.73 12.94 -7.56
CA ARG A 106 -0.37 12.11 -8.74
C ARG A 106 0.66 11.02 -8.40
N ARG A 107 1.64 11.34 -7.56
CA ARG A 107 2.65 10.38 -7.11
C ARG A 107 2.03 9.29 -6.21
N ALA A 108 1.11 9.65 -5.32
CA ALA A 108 0.37 8.70 -4.51
C ALA A 108 -0.55 7.80 -5.34
N GLU A 109 -1.24 8.34 -6.36
CA GLU A 109 -2.04 7.56 -7.32
C GLU A 109 -1.20 6.54 -8.10
N THR A 110 -0.01 6.96 -8.55
CA THR A 110 0.93 6.05 -9.21
C THR A 110 1.31 4.89 -8.28
N LEU A 111 1.61 5.18 -7.01
CA LEU A 111 1.91 4.14 -6.02
C LEU A 111 0.71 3.22 -5.75
N CYS A 112 -0.51 3.75 -5.70
CA CYS A 112 -1.73 2.94 -5.57
C CYS A 112 -1.93 2.00 -6.77
N THR A 113 -1.68 2.50 -7.99
CA THR A 113 -1.74 1.71 -9.24
C THR A 113 -0.74 0.56 -9.23
N LEU A 114 0.47 0.81 -8.70
CA LEU A 114 1.50 -0.21 -8.48
C LEU A 114 1.18 -1.17 -7.32
N GLN A 115 0.02 -1.05 -6.66
CA GLN A 115 -0.35 -1.79 -5.45
C GLN A 115 0.59 -1.52 -4.26
N ALA A 116 1.26 -0.37 -4.24
CA ALA A 116 2.11 0.11 -3.16
C ALA A 116 1.37 1.10 -2.24
N THR A 117 0.10 0.82 -1.93
CA THR A 117 -0.82 1.74 -1.22
C THR A 117 -0.27 2.18 0.14
N GLY A 118 0.41 1.31 0.89
CA GLY A 118 1.03 1.69 2.17
C GLY A 118 2.11 2.77 2.01
N ARG A 119 2.85 2.76 0.90
CA ARG A 119 3.85 3.79 0.56
C ARG A 119 3.19 5.07 0.04
N ALA A 120 2.07 4.95 -0.67
CA ALA A 120 1.24 6.10 -1.01
C ALA A 120 0.77 6.80 0.28
N ALA A 121 0.20 6.06 1.22
CA ALA A 121 -0.22 6.60 2.51
C ALA A 121 0.95 7.20 3.30
N ALA A 122 2.13 6.58 3.28
CA ALA A 122 3.33 7.13 3.93
C ALA A 122 3.78 8.45 3.30
N LEU A 123 3.73 8.58 1.96
CA LEU A 123 4.00 9.82 1.24
C LEU A 123 3.04 10.95 1.64
N LEU A 124 1.76 10.62 1.86
CA LEU A 124 0.72 11.59 2.22
C LEU A 124 0.83 12.07 3.68
N THR A 125 1.29 11.19 4.58
CA THR A 125 1.47 11.53 5.99
C THR A 125 2.88 11.98 6.36
N ALA A 126 3.81 11.94 5.40
CA ALA A 126 5.17 12.44 5.61
C ALA A 126 5.11 13.94 5.89
N ALA A 127 5.82 14.38 6.93
CA ALA A 127 6.04 15.80 7.15
C ALA A 127 6.67 16.41 5.89
N GLU A 128 6.26 17.62 5.54
CA GLU A 128 6.93 18.36 4.48
C GLU A 128 8.35 18.67 4.95
N ALA A 129 9.30 17.95 4.39
CA ALA A 129 10.71 18.15 4.62
C ALA A 129 11.31 18.60 3.29
N GLU A 130 11.98 19.74 3.31
CA GLU A 130 12.79 20.15 2.17
C GLU A 130 13.84 19.07 1.87
N PRO A 131 14.09 18.77 0.58
CA PRO A 131 15.18 17.88 0.22
C PRO A 131 16.47 18.36 0.87
N VAL A 132 17.16 17.45 1.57
CA VAL A 132 18.49 17.76 2.10
C VAL A 132 19.42 17.99 0.92
N VAL A 133 19.98 19.20 0.84
CA VAL A 133 21.00 19.57 -0.14
C VAL A 133 22.40 19.33 0.41
N PHE A 134 23.37 19.19 -0.48
CA PHE A 134 24.77 19.06 -0.09
C PHE A 134 25.24 20.28 0.71
N SER A 135 25.89 20.05 1.85
CA SER A 135 26.51 21.09 2.66
C SER A 135 27.70 20.54 3.47
N PRO A 136 28.64 21.40 3.91
CA PRO A 136 29.70 20.97 4.83
C PRO A 136 29.17 20.40 6.16
N GLU A 137 28.08 20.97 6.69
CA GLU A 137 27.40 20.46 7.90
C GLU A 137 26.89 19.03 7.71
N LEU A 138 26.32 18.74 6.54
CA LEU A 138 25.88 17.39 6.18
C LEU A 138 27.06 16.43 6.17
N VAL A 139 28.18 16.82 5.56
CA VAL A 139 29.39 15.97 5.49
C VAL A 139 29.89 15.65 6.88
N GLN A 140 30.15 16.68 7.69
CA GLN A 140 30.65 16.51 9.05
C GLN A 140 29.71 15.64 9.91
N SER A 141 28.39 15.84 9.81
CA SER A 141 27.44 15.02 10.56
C SER A 141 27.36 13.58 10.08
N LEU A 142 27.65 13.29 8.80
CA LEU A 142 27.63 11.94 8.26
C LEU A 142 28.94 11.19 8.49
N ASP A 143 30.08 11.89 8.59
CA ASP A 143 31.37 11.29 8.92
C ASP A 143 31.30 10.50 10.25
N ASP A 144 30.69 11.09 11.27
CA ASP A 144 30.44 10.46 12.58
C ASP A 144 29.52 9.23 12.51
N LEU A 145 28.71 9.11 11.44
CA LEU A 145 27.78 7.99 11.25
C LEU A 145 28.41 6.81 10.52
N TYR A 146 29.59 6.97 9.91
CA TYR A 146 30.31 5.93 9.18
C TYR A 146 31.67 5.64 9.84
N PRO A 147 31.68 5.02 11.03
CA PRO A 147 32.93 4.56 11.64
C PRO A 147 33.62 3.54 10.73
N GLN A 148 34.95 3.46 10.83
CA GLN A 148 35.77 2.60 9.99
C GLN A 148 36.31 1.39 10.77
N GLU A 149 36.54 0.29 10.07
CA GLU A 149 37.21 -0.91 10.56
C GLU A 149 38.18 -1.41 9.48
N ASP A 150 39.28 -2.05 9.89
CA ASP A 150 40.26 -2.59 8.94
C ASP A 150 39.67 -3.80 8.21
N THR A 151 39.47 -3.68 6.89
CA THR A 151 38.88 -4.74 6.07
C THR A 151 39.77 -5.98 5.98
N ARG A 152 41.07 -5.86 6.27
CA ARG A 152 42.02 -6.99 6.28
C ARG A 152 41.79 -7.97 7.43
N THR A 153 41.08 -7.56 8.48
CA THR A 153 40.76 -8.43 9.62
C THR A 153 39.49 -9.24 9.41
N TYR A 154 38.78 -9.04 8.31
CA TYR A 154 37.55 -9.77 8.05
C TYR A 154 37.84 -11.27 7.86
N PRO A 155 37.13 -12.15 8.58
CA PRO A 155 37.22 -13.57 8.32
C PRO A 155 36.61 -13.87 6.95
N GLU A 156 37.10 -14.94 6.33
CA GLU A 156 36.56 -15.45 5.07
C GLU A 156 35.73 -16.72 5.34
N PRO A 157 34.64 -16.96 4.58
CA PRO A 157 33.90 -18.21 4.71
C PRO A 157 34.77 -19.38 4.22
N ALA A 158 34.52 -20.57 4.77
CA ALA A 158 35.23 -21.78 4.36
C ALA A 158 35.14 -22.00 2.85
N VAL A 159 36.25 -22.44 2.23
CA VAL A 159 36.30 -22.73 0.78
C VAL A 159 35.27 -23.81 0.39
N SER A 160 35.00 -24.74 1.31
CA SER A 160 33.98 -25.79 1.19
C SER A 160 32.54 -25.30 1.35
N ALA A 161 32.29 -23.98 1.41
CA ALA A 161 30.95 -23.43 1.53
C ALA A 161 30.03 -23.96 0.42
N PRO A 162 28.87 -24.55 0.77
CA PRO A 162 27.97 -25.15 -0.19
C PRO A 162 27.50 -24.11 -1.21
N LEU A 163 27.32 -24.55 -2.46
CA LEU A 163 26.72 -23.72 -3.49
C LEU A 163 25.21 -23.64 -3.29
N VAL A 164 24.67 -22.45 -3.42
CA VAL A 164 23.23 -22.21 -3.39
C VAL A 164 22.69 -22.35 -4.81
N THR A 165 21.57 -23.06 -4.96
CA THR A 165 20.85 -23.14 -6.25
C THR A 165 19.42 -22.66 -6.03
N PHE A 166 18.89 -21.91 -6.99
CA PHE A 166 17.51 -21.39 -6.92
C PHE A 166 16.59 -22.13 -7.90
N ASP A 167 15.39 -22.46 -7.43
CA ASP A 167 14.31 -22.90 -8.31
C ASP A 167 13.64 -21.70 -8.99
N SER A 168 13.34 -21.85 -10.29
CA SER A 168 12.70 -20.79 -11.08
C SER A 168 11.35 -20.33 -10.51
N LYS A 169 10.57 -21.22 -9.89
CA LYS A 169 9.29 -20.89 -9.25
C LYS A 169 9.51 -20.07 -7.99
N ASP A 170 10.56 -20.35 -7.23
CA ASP A 170 10.91 -19.57 -6.04
C ASP A 170 11.39 -18.17 -6.43
N VAL A 171 12.20 -18.05 -7.50
CA VAL A 171 12.59 -16.75 -8.07
C VAL A 171 11.37 -15.96 -8.53
N ALA A 172 10.44 -16.59 -9.26
CA ALA A 172 9.20 -15.95 -9.65
C ALA A 172 8.42 -15.48 -8.42
N LYS A 173 8.18 -16.37 -7.44
CA LYS A 173 7.47 -16.02 -6.20
C LYS A 173 8.13 -14.87 -5.45
N MET A 174 9.46 -14.85 -5.38
CA MET A 174 10.23 -13.76 -4.75
C MET A 174 10.00 -12.43 -5.47
N ILE A 175 10.08 -12.39 -6.80
CA ILE A 175 9.83 -11.15 -7.58
C ILE A 175 8.36 -10.71 -7.48
N GLU A 176 7.44 -11.66 -7.52
CA GLU A 176 6.00 -11.38 -7.53
C GLU A 176 5.48 -10.91 -6.18
N SER A 177 5.98 -11.47 -5.08
CA SER A 177 5.38 -11.30 -3.75
C SER A 177 6.30 -10.76 -2.66
N ARG A 178 7.63 -10.91 -2.77
CA ARG A 178 8.57 -10.53 -1.71
C ARG A 178 9.28 -9.21 -1.99
N LEU A 179 9.68 -8.97 -3.24
CA LEU A 179 10.24 -7.67 -3.60
C LEU A 179 9.20 -6.56 -3.46
N THR A 180 9.60 -5.50 -2.75
CA THR A 180 8.73 -4.38 -2.44
C THR A 180 8.31 -3.63 -3.71
N ARG A 181 7.00 -3.36 -3.82
CA ARG A 181 6.40 -2.65 -4.94
C ARG A 181 6.65 -1.15 -4.90
N GLY A 182 6.87 -0.57 -6.08
CA GLY A 182 7.16 0.84 -6.30
C GLY A 182 8.44 1.35 -5.63
N ALA A 183 9.26 0.46 -5.07
CA ALA A 183 10.48 0.82 -4.35
C ALA A 183 11.43 1.62 -5.25
N ALA A 184 12.16 2.57 -4.66
CA ALA A 184 13.17 3.31 -5.42
C ALA A 184 14.23 2.32 -5.96
N PRO A 185 14.68 2.50 -7.21
CA PRO A 185 15.73 1.67 -7.77
C PRO A 185 17.07 1.91 -7.08
N GLY A 186 17.98 0.97 -7.25
CA GLY A 186 19.39 1.21 -6.96
C GLY A 186 20.03 2.10 -8.04
N LEU A 187 21.34 2.19 -8.01
CA LEU A 187 22.11 2.93 -8.99
C LEU A 187 21.81 2.44 -10.43
N ASP A 188 21.65 1.14 -10.63
CA ASP A 188 21.36 0.49 -11.92
C ASP A 188 20.00 0.84 -12.56
N GLY A 189 19.08 1.47 -11.82
CA GLY A 189 17.74 1.81 -12.32
C GLY A 189 16.73 0.66 -12.31
N TRP A 190 17.15 -0.57 -11.99
CA TRP A 190 16.25 -1.72 -11.99
C TRP A 190 15.28 -1.68 -10.82
N THR A 191 14.02 -2.03 -11.11
CA THR A 191 12.94 -2.13 -10.12
C THR A 191 12.27 -3.49 -10.20
N ARG A 192 11.49 -3.83 -9.18
CA ARG A 192 10.64 -5.03 -9.16
C ARG A 192 9.66 -5.02 -10.33
N GLU A 193 9.15 -3.85 -10.71
CA GLU A 193 8.21 -3.68 -11.82
C GLU A 193 8.83 -4.00 -13.19
N LEU A 194 10.15 -3.82 -13.34
CA LEU A 194 10.88 -4.21 -14.55
C LEU A 194 11.23 -5.70 -14.57
N LEU A 195 11.40 -6.33 -13.41
CA LEU A 195 11.64 -7.77 -13.28
C LEU A 195 10.37 -8.61 -13.43
N TYR A 196 9.22 -8.11 -12.97
CA TYR A 196 7.97 -8.87 -12.94
C TYR A 196 7.51 -9.39 -14.32
N PRO A 197 7.54 -8.60 -15.42
CA PRO A 197 7.19 -9.12 -16.74
C PRO A 197 8.07 -10.29 -17.18
N LEU A 198 9.33 -10.32 -16.74
CA LEU A 198 10.29 -11.35 -17.10
C LEU A 198 9.96 -12.71 -16.44
N THR A 199 9.19 -12.73 -15.35
CA THR A 199 8.71 -13.98 -14.73
C THR A 199 7.61 -14.65 -15.52
N LYS A 200 7.01 -13.94 -16.50
CA LYS A 200 5.89 -14.42 -17.30
C LYS A 200 6.33 -15.22 -18.53
N ASP A 201 7.59 -15.09 -18.92
CA ASP A 201 8.22 -15.88 -19.96
C ASP A 201 9.13 -16.93 -19.33
N LYS A 202 8.93 -18.20 -19.70
CA LYS A 202 9.66 -19.33 -19.09
C LYS A 202 11.16 -19.27 -19.38
N ALA A 203 11.57 -18.85 -20.59
CA ALA A 203 12.97 -18.78 -20.96
C ALA A 203 13.66 -17.63 -20.20
N LEU A 204 13.05 -16.44 -20.16
CA LEU A 204 13.58 -15.30 -19.42
C LEU A 204 13.65 -15.56 -17.90
N LEU A 205 12.65 -16.26 -17.34
CA LEU A 205 12.67 -16.66 -15.94
C LEU A 205 13.87 -17.58 -15.64
N MET A 206 14.18 -18.53 -16.53
CA MET A 206 15.37 -19.39 -16.38
C MET A 206 16.67 -18.57 -16.43
N GLU A 207 16.78 -17.59 -17.34
CA GLU A 207 17.97 -16.74 -17.42
C GLU A 207 18.17 -15.90 -16.15
N ILE A 208 17.11 -15.28 -15.63
CA ILE A 208 17.17 -14.50 -14.39
C ILE A 208 17.49 -15.38 -13.19
N THR A 209 16.94 -16.60 -13.17
CA THR A 209 17.26 -17.59 -12.13
C THR A 209 18.76 -17.88 -12.13
N ALA A 210 19.35 -18.14 -13.30
CA ALA A 210 20.79 -18.38 -13.44
C ALA A 210 21.63 -17.16 -12.99
N ILE A 211 21.23 -15.94 -13.37
CA ILE A 211 21.91 -14.71 -12.95
C ILE A 211 21.89 -14.56 -11.42
N LEU A 212 20.72 -14.73 -10.79
CA LEU A 212 20.57 -14.62 -9.34
C LEU A 212 21.34 -15.72 -8.61
N THR A 213 21.37 -16.94 -9.15
CA THR A 213 22.17 -18.06 -8.61
C THR A 213 23.67 -17.76 -8.69
N ASP A 214 24.17 -17.24 -9.80
CA ASP A 214 25.57 -16.83 -9.92
C ASP A 214 25.91 -15.73 -8.90
N MET A 215 25.05 -14.72 -8.78
CA MET A 215 25.22 -13.64 -7.80
C MET A 215 25.21 -14.17 -6.35
N ALA A 216 24.30 -15.07 -6.02
CA ALA A 216 24.20 -15.65 -4.68
C ALA A 216 25.45 -16.46 -4.30
N ASN A 217 26.13 -17.05 -5.29
CA ASN A 217 27.37 -17.79 -5.09
C ASN A 217 28.64 -16.94 -5.16
N GLY A 218 28.51 -15.63 -5.41
CA GLY A 218 29.64 -14.71 -5.56
C GLY A 218 30.32 -14.77 -6.93
N ASN A 219 29.73 -15.46 -7.91
CA ASN A 219 30.18 -15.48 -9.31
C ASN A 219 29.74 -14.19 -10.01
N VAL A 220 30.37 -13.07 -9.65
CA VAL A 220 29.97 -11.73 -10.05
C VAL A 220 31.15 -10.97 -10.64
N ALA A 221 30.96 -10.34 -11.79
CA ALA A 221 31.95 -9.44 -12.38
C ALA A 221 32.34 -8.34 -11.37
N PRO A 222 33.63 -7.96 -11.26
CA PRO A 222 34.09 -6.98 -10.26
C PRO A 222 33.31 -5.65 -10.27
N GLU A 223 32.97 -5.15 -11.46
CA GLU A 223 32.20 -3.92 -11.65
C GLU A 223 30.77 -4.05 -11.12
N VAL A 224 30.17 -5.23 -11.31
CA VAL A 224 28.82 -5.53 -10.79
C VAL A 224 28.87 -5.68 -9.29
N ALA A 225 29.87 -6.39 -8.75
CA ALA A 225 30.05 -6.54 -7.30
C ALA A 225 30.22 -5.18 -6.61
N HIS A 226 30.99 -4.26 -7.21
CA HIS A 226 31.10 -2.88 -6.75
C HIS A 226 29.74 -2.17 -6.73
N ARG A 227 28.96 -2.28 -7.81
CA ARG A 227 27.62 -1.65 -7.90
C ARG A 227 26.60 -2.25 -6.92
N LEU A 228 26.67 -3.55 -6.62
CA LEU A 228 25.83 -4.19 -5.60
C LEU A 228 26.15 -3.66 -4.19
N ARG A 229 27.40 -3.27 -3.93
CA ARG A 229 27.84 -2.64 -2.67
C ARG A 229 27.68 -1.12 -2.65
N ALA A 230 27.48 -0.49 -3.79
CA ALA A 230 27.25 0.95 -3.88
C ALA A 230 25.80 1.32 -3.59
N THR A 231 25.59 2.40 -2.83
CA THR A 231 24.24 2.93 -2.52
C THR A 231 24.07 4.35 -3.00
N ASN A 232 22.82 4.70 -3.37
CA ASN A 232 22.39 6.08 -3.55
C ASN A 232 21.79 6.57 -2.23
N LEU A 233 22.52 7.43 -1.54
CA LEU A 233 22.18 7.89 -0.20
C LEU A 233 21.01 8.88 -0.26
N THR A 234 19.89 8.49 0.32
CA THR A 234 18.79 9.41 0.64
C THR A 234 18.96 9.87 2.09
N VAL A 235 19.12 11.17 2.30
CA VAL A 235 19.27 11.73 3.65
C VAL A 235 17.94 12.33 4.09
N LEU A 236 17.47 11.93 5.27
CA LEU A 236 16.30 12.51 5.92
C LEU A 236 16.74 13.39 7.09
N ARG A 237 16.02 14.49 7.32
CA ARG A 237 16.19 15.30 8.53
C ARG A 237 15.25 14.81 9.63
N LYS A 238 15.79 14.50 10.81
CA LYS A 238 14.99 14.14 11.99
C LYS A 238 14.36 15.41 12.61
N PRO A 239 13.30 15.27 13.42
CA PRO A 239 12.73 16.40 14.17
C PRO A 239 13.76 17.13 15.05
N ASN A 240 14.75 16.41 15.59
CA ASN A 240 15.86 16.99 16.35
C ASN A 240 16.99 17.56 15.47
N LYS A 241 16.68 17.90 14.20
CA LYS A 241 17.58 18.44 13.17
C LYS A 241 18.74 17.55 12.72
N LYS A 242 19.04 16.43 13.41
CA LYS A 242 20.09 15.46 13.02
C LYS A 242 19.74 14.75 11.71
N PHE A 243 20.76 14.35 10.95
CA PHE A 243 20.58 13.62 9.70
C PHE A 243 20.37 12.11 9.92
N ARG A 244 19.61 11.47 9.03
CA ARG A 244 19.43 10.02 8.93
C ARG A 244 19.75 9.57 7.50
N PRO A 245 20.88 8.89 7.29
CA PRO A 245 21.21 8.34 5.99
C PRO A 245 20.45 7.04 5.71
N ILE A 246 19.85 6.91 4.54
CA ILE A 246 19.23 5.68 4.04
C ILE A 246 19.90 5.30 2.71
N GLY A 247 20.64 4.19 2.70
CA GLY A 247 21.30 3.65 1.53
C GLY A 247 20.55 2.44 1.00
N ALA A 248 19.52 2.66 0.17
CA ALA A 248 18.73 1.57 -0.39
C ALA A 248 19.58 0.71 -1.35
N GLU A 249 19.47 -0.62 -1.20
CA GLU A 249 20.11 -1.56 -2.12
C GLU A 249 19.43 -1.61 -3.50
N CYS A 250 20.19 -1.98 -4.51
CA CYS A 250 19.61 -2.33 -5.81
C CYS A 250 18.72 -3.58 -5.73
N VAL A 251 17.84 -3.74 -6.71
CA VAL A 251 16.87 -4.84 -6.70
C VAL A 251 17.53 -6.23 -6.74
N TRP A 252 18.70 -6.35 -7.36
CA TRP A 252 19.47 -7.60 -7.46
C TRP A 252 20.04 -8.03 -6.11
N ALA A 253 20.66 -7.11 -5.37
CA ALA A 253 21.14 -7.36 -4.01
C ALA A 253 19.98 -7.71 -3.07
N LYS A 254 18.83 -7.02 -3.19
CA LYS A 254 17.61 -7.36 -2.44
C LYS A 254 17.13 -8.76 -2.75
N ALA A 255 17.10 -9.15 -4.02
CA ALA A 255 16.63 -10.46 -4.46
C ALA A 255 17.48 -11.60 -3.88
N ILE A 256 18.80 -11.57 -4.05
CA ILE A 256 19.68 -12.62 -3.52
C ILE A 256 19.66 -12.67 -1.98
N SER A 257 19.52 -11.51 -1.33
CA SER A 257 19.43 -11.42 0.13
C SER A 257 18.13 -12.04 0.66
N LEU A 258 16.99 -11.73 0.04
CA LEU A 258 15.70 -12.31 0.42
C LEU A 258 15.69 -13.84 0.24
N MET A 259 16.23 -14.32 -0.88
CA MET A 259 16.36 -15.75 -1.16
C MET A 259 17.24 -16.47 -0.13
N ALA A 260 18.39 -15.88 0.20
CA ALA A 260 19.30 -16.45 1.19
C ALA A 260 18.70 -16.46 2.61
N VAL A 261 17.97 -15.40 2.99
CA VAL A 261 17.25 -15.33 4.27
C VAL A 261 16.12 -16.34 4.35
N ASP A 262 15.36 -16.54 3.26
CA ASP A 262 14.28 -17.53 3.23
C ASP A 262 14.80 -18.96 3.47
N ALA A 263 15.99 -19.28 2.93
CA ALA A 263 16.63 -20.59 3.13
C ALA A 263 16.98 -20.89 4.60
N VAL A 264 17.28 -19.86 5.40
CA VAL A 264 17.68 -20.03 6.82
C VAL A 264 16.62 -19.57 7.82
N MET A 265 15.47 -19.06 7.36
CA MET A 265 14.42 -18.51 8.21
C MET A 265 13.94 -19.47 9.32
N PRO A 266 13.75 -20.78 9.07
CA PRO A 266 13.40 -21.72 10.13
C PRO A 266 14.43 -21.77 11.26
N ALA A 267 15.72 -21.77 10.91
CA ALA A 267 16.82 -21.77 11.88
C ALA A 267 16.94 -20.43 12.62
N LEU A 268 16.74 -19.31 11.93
CA LEU A 268 16.70 -17.98 12.56
C LEU A 268 15.61 -17.90 13.62
N LYS A 269 14.38 -18.35 13.31
CA LYS A 269 13.27 -18.38 14.27
C LYS A 269 13.59 -19.20 15.52
N THR A 270 14.21 -20.37 15.34
CA THR A 270 14.64 -21.22 16.47
C THR A 270 15.74 -20.56 17.30
N CYS A 271 16.74 -19.96 16.63
CA CYS A 271 17.86 -19.30 17.31
C CYS A 271 17.41 -18.07 18.11
N PHE A 272 16.50 -17.26 17.54
CA PHE A 272 16.07 -16.00 18.14
C PHE A 272 14.88 -16.13 19.09
N LYS A 273 14.29 -17.31 19.21
CA LYS A 273 13.11 -17.58 20.04
C LYS A 273 13.29 -17.02 21.46
N ASN A 274 12.26 -16.32 21.93
CA ASN A 274 12.13 -15.74 23.27
C ASN A 274 13.15 -14.65 23.66
N LEU A 275 14.10 -14.29 22.78
CA LEU A 275 15.16 -13.33 23.12
C LEU A 275 15.28 -12.20 22.09
N GLN A 276 15.25 -12.52 20.79
CA GLN A 276 15.39 -11.53 19.72
C GLN A 276 14.16 -11.56 18.80
N TYR A 277 13.43 -10.45 18.76
CA TYR A 277 12.13 -10.34 18.09
C TYR A 277 12.18 -9.56 16.78
N GLY A 278 13.31 -8.92 16.46
CA GLY A 278 13.50 -8.10 15.26
C GLY A 278 13.54 -8.87 13.94
N VAL A 279 13.72 -10.19 13.98
CA VAL A 279 13.83 -11.05 12.79
C VAL A 279 12.99 -12.31 12.95
N GLY A 280 12.03 -12.52 12.05
CA GLY A 280 11.24 -13.76 11.97
C GLY A 280 10.23 -13.99 13.10
N ASN A 281 10.20 -13.11 14.10
CA ASN A 281 9.33 -13.18 15.29
C ASN A 281 8.29 -12.03 15.27
N ASN A 282 7.45 -11.97 16.31
CA ASN A 282 6.30 -11.06 16.38
C ASN A 282 6.53 -9.97 17.44
N ILE A 283 6.42 -8.70 17.05
CA ILE A 283 6.68 -7.55 17.93
C ILE A 283 5.65 -7.44 19.06
N GLU A 284 4.39 -7.81 18.82
CA GLU A 284 3.35 -7.81 19.85
C GLU A 284 3.66 -8.82 20.95
N LEU A 285 4.24 -9.99 20.62
CA LEU A 285 4.73 -10.97 21.61
C LEU A 285 5.93 -10.46 22.42
N ALA A 286 6.80 -9.63 21.83
CA ALA A 286 7.89 -9.00 22.55
C ALA A 286 7.34 -8.04 23.63
N ILE A 287 6.33 -7.24 23.26
CA ILE A 287 5.66 -6.30 24.16
C ILE A 287 4.97 -7.04 25.31
N GLU A 288 4.26 -8.14 25.01
CA GLU A 288 3.60 -8.94 26.05
C GLU A 288 4.62 -9.57 27.01
N LYS A 289 5.72 -10.10 26.48
CA LYS A 289 6.83 -10.61 27.31
C LYS A 289 7.39 -9.50 28.21
N VAL A 290 7.64 -8.31 27.68
CA VAL A 290 8.14 -7.17 28.48
C VAL A 290 7.16 -6.82 29.60
N ARG A 291 5.85 -6.80 29.34
CA ARG A 291 4.84 -6.55 30.39
C ARG A 291 4.83 -7.64 31.46
N GLN A 292 4.89 -8.90 31.05
CA GLN A 292 4.95 -10.02 31.97
C GLN A 292 6.21 -9.95 32.84
N ASP A 293 7.36 -9.74 32.22
CA ASP A 293 8.64 -9.61 32.92
C ASP A 293 8.62 -8.41 33.87
N PHE A 294 8.07 -7.26 33.45
CA PHE A 294 7.94 -6.10 34.32
C PHE A 294 7.07 -6.38 35.55
N ARG A 295 5.92 -7.06 35.38
CA ARG A 295 5.05 -7.47 36.51
C ARG A 295 5.74 -8.42 37.48
N ILE A 296 6.55 -9.36 36.97
CA ILE A 296 7.22 -10.38 37.78
C ILE A 296 8.45 -9.82 38.48
N LYS A 297 9.24 -8.99 37.77
CA LYS A 297 10.54 -8.53 38.23
C LYS A 297 10.46 -7.21 38.99
N GLY A 298 9.42 -6.40 38.78
CA GLY A 298 9.21 -5.14 39.46
C GLY A 298 9.98 -3.94 38.88
N SER A 299 10.92 -4.15 37.96
CA SER A 299 11.52 -3.04 37.20
C SER A 299 11.97 -3.46 35.81
N VAL A 300 11.98 -2.50 34.89
CA VAL A 300 12.39 -2.68 33.50
C VAL A 300 13.09 -1.43 32.97
N ALA A 301 14.20 -1.62 32.26
CA ALA A 301 14.95 -0.58 31.55
C ALA A 301 14.93 -0.85 30.05
N MET A 302 14.69 0.19 29.26
CA MET A 302 14.77 0.15 27.80
C MET A 302 16.05 0.82 27.34
N LEU A 303 16.99 0.04 26.79
CA LEU A 303 18.29 0.49 26.32
C LEU A 303 18.28 0.61 24.78
N ASP A 304 18.68 1.78 24.26
CA ASP A 304 18.80 2.07 22.82
C ASP A 304 20.27 2.15 22.41
N GLY A 305 20.63 1.59 21.26
CA GLY A 305 21.98 1.66 20.73
C GLY A 305 22.23 2.93 19.89
N ARG A 306 23.27 3.70 20.21
CA ARG A 306 23.68 4.86 19.40
C ARG A 306 24.25 4.39 18.06
N ASN A 307 23.60 4.79 16.96
CA ASN A 307 24.03 4.46 15.59
C ASN A 307 24.27 2.95 15.37
N ALA A 308 23.54 2.09 16.07
CA ALA A 308 23.87 0.67 16.26
C ALA A 308 24.13 -0.07 14.94
N TYR A 309 23.30 0.18 13.92
CA TYR A 309 23.44 -0.43 12.60
C TYR A 309 24.79 -0.13 11.95
N ASN A 310 25.26 1.11 11.99
CA ASN A 310 26.56 1.46 11.39
C ASN A 310 27.73 1.17 12.36
N ALA A 311 27.48 1.07 13.66
CA ALA A 311 28.50 0.97 14.70
C ALA A 311 28.94 -0.48 15.03
N ILE A 312 28.08 -1.48 14.82
CA ILE A 312 28.43 -2.89 15.06
C ILE A 312 29.64 -3.33 14.22
N SER A 313 30.58 -4.07 14.81
CA SER A 313 31.77 -4.59 14.10
C SER A 313 31.37 -5.56 12.98
N ARG A 314 31.91 -5.36 11.77
CA ARG A 314 31.77 -6.33 10.70
C ARG A 314 32.59 -7.58 10.98
N THR A 315 33.76 -7.46 11.59
CA THR A 315 34.55 -8.61 12.03
C THR A 315 33.72 -9.52 12.95
N ALA A 316 33.01 -8.95 13.93
CA ALA A 316 32.13 -9.69 14.82
C ALA A 316 30.96 -10.37 14.08
N ILE A 317 30.28 -9.63 13.19
CA ILE A 317 29.20 -10.18 12.36
C ILE A 317 29.69 -11.35 11.50
N LEU A 318 30.75 -11.13 10.73
CA LEU A 318 31.28 -12.12 9.79
C LEU A 318 31.77 -13.37 10.54
N SER A 319 32.42 -13.19 11.70
CA SER A 319 32.83 -14.30 12.57
C SER A 319 31.63 -15.11 13.07
N ALA A 320 30.55 -14.44 13.52
CA ALA A 320 29.35 -15.10 13.99
C ALA A 320 28.60 -15.85 12.88
N VAL A 321 28.56 -15.27 11.67
CA VAL A 321 27.92 -15.89 10.50
C VAL A 321 28.71 -17.11 10.02
N TYR A 322 30.02 -16.97 9.84
CA TYR A 322 30.88 -18.05 9.32
C TYR A 322 31.19 -19.13 10.35
N GLY A 323 31.13 -18.81 11.64
CA GLY A 323 31.35 -19.76 12.73
C GLY A 323 30.24 -20.81 12.92
N ASN A 324 29.13 -20.74 12.16
CA ASN A 324 28.03 -21.68 12.28
C ASN A 324 27.49 -22.11 10.90
N ASN A 325 27.63 -23.41 10.60
CA ASN A 325 27.21 -24.03 9.33
C ASN A 325 25.71 -23.90 9.05
N THR A 326 24.89 -23.68 10.08
CA THR A 326 23.45 -23.39 9.95
C THR A 326 23.20 -22.17 9.07
N TRP A 327 24.14 -21.21 9.05
CA TRP A 327 24.06 -19.99 8.26
C TRP A 327 24.72 -20.09 6.89
N SER A 328 25.18 -21.27 6.48
CA SER A 328 25.95 -21.44 5.23
C SER A 328 25.28 -20.87 3.96
N PRO A 329 23.94 -20.90 3.80
CA PRO A 329 23.30 -20.22 2.66
C PRO A 329 23.49 -18.69 2.63
N LEU A 330 23.78 -18.06 3.77
CA LEU A 330 24.06 -16.62 3.87
C LEU A 330 25.51 -16.27 3.53
N TRP A 331 26.43 -17.24 3.55
CA TRP A 331 27.86 -16.94 3.64
C TRP A 331 28.41 -16.15 2.45
N ARG A 332 28.16 -16.65 1.23
CA ARG A 332 28.66 -16.05 -0.01
C ARG A 332 28.00 -14.70 -0.32
N VAL A 333 26.69 -14.57 -0.06
CA VAL A 333 25.98 -13.28 -0.19
C VAL A 333 26.50 -12.26 0.82
N THR A 334 26.70 -12.68 2.08
CA THR A 334 27.28 -11.82 3.12
C THR A 334 28.69 -11.37 2.74
N ARG A 335 29.52 -12.29 2.23
CA ARG A 335 30.87 -11.95 1.72
C ARG A 335 30.80 -10.93 0.58
N LEU A 336 29.93 -11.16 -0.40
CA LEU A 336 29.75 -10.28 -1.55
C LEU A 336 29.34 -8.86 -1.15
N LEU A 337 28.46 -8.72 -0.15
CA LEU A 337 27.84 -7.44 0.23
C LEU A 337 28.53 -6.72 1.40
N LEU A 338 29.27 -7.41 2.27
CA LEU A 338 29.93 -6.85 3.46
C LEU A 338 31.37 -7.28 3.69
N GLY A 339 31.86 -8.32 3.02
CA GLY A 339 33.24 -8.80 3.15
C GLY A 339 34.30 -7.90 2.53
N THR A 340 33.91 -6.72 2.03
CA THR A 340 34.81 -5.66 1.54
C THR A 340 34.17 -4.30 1.82
N GLU A 341 34.90 -3.22 1.54
CA GLU A 341 34.34 -1.87 1.63
C GLU A 341 33.17 -1.65 0.66
N GLY A 342 32.17 -0.90 1.13
CA GLY A 342 31.04 -0.44 0.32
C GLY A 342 31.12 1.06 0.07
N LEU A 343 30.57 1.50 -1.06
CA LEU A 343 30.49 2.92 -1.42
C LEU A 343 29.12 3.49 -1.05
N VAL A 344 29.10 4.60 -0.32
CA VAL A 344 27.89 5.35 0.00
C VAL A 344 27.95 6.69 -0.71
N GLY A 345 27.24 6.83 -1.83
CA GLY A 345 27.30 8.05 -2.65
C GLY A 345 26.12 8.98 -2.40
N PHE A 346 26.39 10.27 -2.27
CA PHE A 346 25.39 11.34 -2.29
C PHE A 346 25.31 11.94 -3.70
N TYR A 347 24.11 11.99 -4.26
CA TYR A 347 23.89 12.42 -5.63
C TYR A 347 22.93 13.62 -5.69
N GLU A 348 23.29 14.63 -6.47
CA GLU A 348 22.40 15.75 -6.81
C GLU A 348 22.23 15.83 -8.32
N LYS A 349 20.99 15.95 -8.79
CA LYS A 349 20.65 16.03 -10.23
C LYS A 349 21.32 14.92 -11.06
N GLY A 350 21.46 13.72 -10.47
CA GLY A 350 22.06 12.56 -11.11
C GLY A 350 23.59 12.52 -11.15
N GLN A 351 24.28 13.50 -10.56
CA GLN A 351 25.73 13.54 -10.44
C GLN A 351 26.19 13.19 -9.02
N LEU A 352 27.28 12.45 -8.90
CA LEU A 352 27.91 12.16 -7.62
C LEU A 352 28.57 13.43 -7.08
N VAL A 353 28.15 13.90 -5.91
CA VAL A 353 28.68 15.11 -5.28
C VAL A 353 29.67 14.76 -4.17
N HIS A 354 29.42 13.69 -3.44
CA HIS A 354 30.29 13.23 -2.36
C HIS A 354 30.10 11.72 -2.12
N SER A 355 31.08 11.06 -1.50
CA SER A 355 30.97 9.66 -1.14
C SER A 355 31.72 9.31 0.14
N TRP A 356 31.11 8.45 0.94
CA TRP A 356 31.73 7.82 2.11
C TRP A 356 32.07 6.36 1.82
N THR A 357 33.11 5.86 2.48
CA THR A 357 33.44 4.45 2.53
C THR A 357 32.74 3.82 3.73
N SER A 358 32.12 2.65 3.52
CA SER A 358 31.48 1.87 4.59
C SER A 358 32.27 0.58 4.81
N THR A 359 33.05 0.55 5.88
CA THR A 359 33.82 -0.62 6.36
C THR A 359 33.35 -1.11 7.74
N ARG A 360 32.33 -0.50 8.34
CA ARG A 360 31.75 -0.97 9.59
C ARG A 360 30.24 -1.05 9.48
N GLY A 361 29.64 -1.85 10.36
CA GLY A 361 28.21 -2.01 10.46
C GLY A 361 27.53 -2.67 9.27
N VAL A 362 26.21 -2.72 9.38
CA VAL A 362 25.26 -3.06 8.34
C VAL A 362 24.57 -1.77 7.86
N ARG A 363 24.52 -1.58 6.53
CA ARG A 363 24.01 -0.33 5.95
C ARG A 363 22.50 -0.18 6.20
N GLN A 364 22.05 1.02 6.61
CA GLN A 364 20.61 1.30 6.76
C GLN A 364 19.89 1.20 5.41
N GLY A 365 18.93 0.29 5.31
CA GLY A 365 18.23 -0.04 4.06
C GLY A 365 18.71 -1.34 3.40
N MET A 366 19.73 -2.00 3.97
CA MET A 366 20.17 -3.33 3.57
C MET A 366 19.16 -4.40 4.00
N VAL A 367 18.82 -5.34 3.11
CA VAL A 367 17.89 -6.44 3.40
C VAL A 367 18.46 -7.41 4.44
N LEU A 368 19.75 -7.76 4.33
CA LEU A 368 20.41 -8.61 5.32
C LEU A 368 20.69 -7.89 6.64
N GLY A 369 20.58 -6.55 6.69
CA GLY A 369 21.01 -5.77 7.85
C GLY A 369 20.42 -6.25 9.18
N PRO A 370 19.09 -6.34 9.31
CA PRO A 370 18.45 -6.86 10.52
C PRO A 370 18.91 -8.28 10.91
N VAL A 371 19.03 -9.19 9.92
CA VAL A 371 19.44 -10.58 10.14
C VAL A 371 20.86 -10.65 10.67
N LEU A 372 21.79 -9.96 10.01
CA LEU A 372 23.21 -9.96 10.37
C LEU A 372 23.46 -9.25 11.70
N PHE A 373 22.73 -8.18 11.97
CA PHE A 373 22.75 -7.52 13.28
C PHE A 373 22.31 -8.46 14.39
N SER A 374 21.20 -9.18 14.19
CA SER A 374 20.70 -10.15 15.18
C SER A 374 21.64 -11.36 15.33
N ILE A 375 22.25 -11.88 14.27
CA ILE A 375 23.26 -12.95 14.36
C ILE A 375 24.50 -12.45 15.14
N GLY A 376 24.94 -11.22 14.89
CA GLY A 376 26.10 -10.63 15.56
C GLY A 376 25.91 -10.41 17.06
N THR A 377 24.67 -10.19 17.52
CA THR A 377 24.37 -9.88 18.93
C THR A 377 23.85 -11.06 19.75
N ILE A 378 23.28 -12.10 19.12
CA ILE A 378 22.55 -13.15 19.84
C ILE A 378 23.40 -13.93 20.85
N ALA A 379 24.67 -14.20 20.54
CA ALA A 379 25.56 -14.92 21.45
C ALA A 379 25.81 -14.12 22.73
N THR A 380 26.06 -12.83 22.60
CA THR A 380 26.24 -11.89 23.71
C THR A 380 24.98 -11.80 24.57
N LEU A 381 23.80 -11.70 23.95
CA LEU A 381 22.53 -11.65 24.68
C LEU A 381 22.26 -12.93 25.49
N ARG A 382 22.57 -14.11 24.93
CA ARG A 382 22.44 -15.40 25.64
C ARG A 382 23.43 -15.54 26.79
N GLN A 383 24.65 -15.02 26.63
CA GLN A 383 25.64 -15.00 27.70
C GLN A 383 25.16 -14.14 28.87
N LEU A 384 24.57 -12.97 28.59
CA LEU A 384 23.95 -12.11 29.61
C LEU A 384 22.80 -12.83 30.32
N GLU A 385 21.89 -13.47 29.58
CA GLU A 385 20.79 -14.26 30.15
C GLU A 385 21.31 -15.38 31.07
N SER A 386 22.39 -16.05 30.68
CA SER A 386 23.01 -17.11 31.49
C SER A 386 23.72 -16.56 32.74
N SER A 387 24.28 -15.35 32.66
CA SER A 387 25.04 -14.72 33.75
C SER A 387 24.12 -14.07 34.80
N PHE A 388 22.89 -13.73 34.43
CA PHE A 388 21.91 -13.10 35.31
C PHE A 388 20.58 -13.88 35.33
N PRO A 389 20.51 -15.02 36.07
CA PRO A 389 19.31 -15.86 36.14
C PRO A 389 18.06 -15.13 36.66
N ASN A 390 18.24 -14.08 37.45
CA ASN A 390 17.15 -13.27 37.99
C ASN A 390 16.70 -12.14 37.05
N ALA A 391 17.43 -11.87 35.96
CA ALA A 391 17.04 -10.90 34.95
C ALA A 391 16.34 -11.57 33.76
N SER A 392 15.71 -10.77 32.92
CA SER A 392 15.08 -11.22 31.69
C SER A 392 15.36 -10.20 30.59
N PHE A 393 15.68 -10.71 29.40
CA PHE A 393 16.08 -9.88 28.27
C PHE A 393 15.08 -10.04 27.13
N THR A 394 14.75 -8.92 26.49
CA THR A 394 13.92 -8.89 25.28
C THR A 394 14.53 -7.89 24.32
N ALA A 395 15.05 -8.35 23.20
CA ALA A 395 15.63 -7.51 22.16
C ALA A 395 14.71 -7.40 20.95
N TYR A 396 14.58 -6.21 20.39
CA TYR A 396 14.06 -5.98 19.05
C TYR A 396 15.12 -5.21 18.27
N LEU A 397 15.96 -5.94 17.54
CA LEU A 397 17.19 -5.41 16.95
C LEU A 397 18.07 -4.78 18.03
N ASP A 398 18.35 -3.47 17.94
CA ASP A 398 19.15 -2.68 18.86
C ASP A 398 18.41 -2.22 20.12
N ASP A 399 17.08 -2.23 20.12
CA ASP A 399 16.28 -1.95 21.31
C ASP A 399 16.34 -3.16 22.27
N VAL A 400 17.13 -3.05 23.34
CA VAL A 400 17.28 -4.12 24.35
C VAL A 400 16.56 -3.71 25.62
N THR A 401 15.51 -4.45 25.96
CA THR A 401 14.76 -4.28 27.20
C THR A 401 15.26 -5.29 28.24
N VAL A 402 15.64 -4.78 29.42
CA VAL A 402 16.14 -5.55 30.56
C VAL A 402 15.13 -5.44 31.69
N ALA A 403 14.61 -6.56 32.16
CA ALA A 403 13.76 -6.62 33.35
C ALA A 403 14.49 -7.34 34.49
N ALA A 404 14.51 -6.75 35.68
CA ALA A 404 15.19 -7.28 36.84
C ALA A 404 14.55 -6.75 38.14
N PRO A 405 14.82 -7.37 39.31
CA PRO A 405 14.52 -6.77 40.60
C PRO A 405 15.12 -5.35 40.74
N PRO A 406 14.41 -4.39 41.37
CA PRO A 406 14.86 -2.99 41.44
C PRO A 406 16.26 -2.75 42.00
N GLY A 407 16.76 -3.63 42.87
CA GLY A 407 18.12 -3.52 43.43
C GLY A 407 19.24 -4.14 42.59
N MET A 408 18.93 -4.69 41.41
CA MET A 408 19.92 -5.28 40.49
C MET A 408 19.88 -4.68 39.08
N LEU A 409 18.91 -3.80 38.79
CA LEU A 409 18.65 -3.34 37.43
C LEU A 409 19.85 -2.58 36.87
N GLY A 410 20.45 -1.70 37.65
CA GLY A 410 21.64 -0.92 37.31
C GLY A 410 22.83 -1.80 36.99
N GLN A 411 23.13 -2.80 37.84
CA GLN A 411 24.20 -3.76 37.58
C GLN A 411 24.01 -4.51 36.25
N VAL A 412 22.78 -4.97 35.97
CA VAL A 412 22.46 -5.71 34.73
C VAL A 412 22.53 -4.79 33.51
N CYS A 413 22.04 -3.55 33.62
CA CYS A 413 22.11 -2.55 32.54
C CYS A 413 23.56 -2.17 32.21
N GLU A 414 24.41 -2.04 33.23
CA GLU A 414 25.84 -1.76 33.05
C GLU A 414 26.55 -2.93 32.38
N ALA A 415 26.29 -4.16 32.83
CA ALA A 415 26.83 -5.37 32.19
C ALA A 415 26.38 -5.50 30.73
N THR A 416 25.10 -5.19 30.44
CA THR A 416 24.55 -5.18 29.08
C THR A 416 25.25 -4.12 28.23
N SER A 417 25.42 -2.91 28.75
CA SER A 417 26.10 -1.81 28.05
C SER A 417 27.57 -2.14 27.75
N ARG A 418 28.29 -2.75 28.69
CA ARG A 418 29.67 -3.22 28.46
C ARG A 418 29.74 -4.30 27.37
N ALA A 419 28.82 -5.26 27.42
CA ALA A 419 28.78 -6.36 26.46
C ALA A 419 28.44 -5.88 25.03
N MET A 420 27.50 -4.94 24.90
CA MET A 420 27.15 -4.32 23.61
C MET A 420 28.29 -3.42 23.09
N ARG A 421 28.99 -2.70 23.98
CA ARG A 421 30.16 -1.89 23.62
C ARG A 421 31.30 -2.74 23.05
N ALA A 422 31.48 -3.98 23.52
CA ALA A 422 32.46 -4.91 22.95
C ALA A 422 32.15 -5.28 21.48
N LEU A 423 30.88 -5.22 21.08
CA LEU A 423 30.46 -5.36 19.67
C LEU A 423 30.56 -4.04 18.89
N GLY A 424 30.91 -2.94 19.56
CA GLY A 424 30.97 -1.58 19.02
C GLY A 424 29.67 -0.79 19.12
N ILE A 425 28.70 -1.25 19.92
CA ILE A 425 27.41 -0.56 20.09
C ILE A 425 27.42 0.15 21.43
N GLU A 426 27.44 1.48 21.40
CA GLU A 426 27.32 2.29 22.61
C GLU A 426 25.86 2.48 23.00
N THR A 427 25.56 2.41 24.30
CA THR A 427 24.24 2.74 24.83
C THR A 427 23.97 4.24 24.72
N ASN A 428 22.74 4.59 24.36
CA ASN A 428 22.26 5.95 24.23
C ASN A 428 21.54 6.39 25.50
N GLU A 429 22.28 7.00 26.42
CA GLU A 429 21.78 7.43 27.73
C GLU A 429 20.57 8.37 27.64
N ASP A 430 20.52 9.26 26.65
CA ASP A 430 19.42 10.21 26.43
C ASP A 430 18.06 9.53 26.17
N LYS A 431 18.08 8.27 25.74
CA LYS A 431 16.88 7.49 25.41
C LYS A 431 16.62 6.35 26.39
N THR A 432 17.49 6.18 27.39
CA THR A 432 17.27 5.17 28.42
C THR A 432 16.08 5.60 29.27
N GLU A 433 15.06 4.75 29.31
CA GLU A 433 13.86 4.94 30.11
C GLU A 433 13.70 3.75 31.07
N VAL A 434 13.29 3.99 32.30
CA VAL A 434 13.10 2.99 33.35
C VAL A 434 11.68 3.09 33.90
N LEU A 435 11.00 1.95 33.97
CA LEU A 435 9.77 1.76 34.74
C LEU A 435 10.07 0.90 35.96
N HIS A 436 9.45 1.19 37.09
CA HIS A 436 9.56 0.39 38.28
C HIS A 436 8.25 0.39 39.09
N THR A 437 8.01 -0.69 39.82
CA THR A 437 7.01 -0.77 40.89
C THR A 437 7.60 -0.23 42.19
N ASP A 438 6.77 -0.07 43.23
CA ASP A 438 7.20 0.47 44.53
C ASP A 438 8.51 -0.15 45.05
N GLY A 439 9.42 0.72 45.50
CA GLY A 439 10.78 0.38 45.95
C GLY A 439 11.87 1.24 45.28
N PRO A 440 13.03 1.42 45.92
CA PRO A 440 14.14 2.14 45.32
C PRO A 440 14.74 1.33 44.15
N VAL A 441 14.92 1.97 43.00
CA VAL A 441 15.62 1.39 41.84
C VAL A 441 17.04 1.93 41.78
N ASP A 442 18.02 1.07 41.50
CA ASP A 442 19.44 1.40 41.38
C ASP A 442 19.80 2.04 40.03
N MET A 443 18.99 3.03 39.60
CA MET A 443 19.13 3.75 38.34
C MET A 443 19.06 5.27 38.55
N PRO A 444 19.73 6.08 37.72
CA PRO A 444 19.62 7.54 37.77
C PRO A 444 18.18 8.04 37.70
N ALA A 445 17.82 9.02 38.54
CA ALA A 445 16.45 9.53 38.67
C ALA A 445 15.92 10.11 37.35
N GLU A 446 16.80 10.66 36.52
CA GLU A 446 16.50 11.18 35.20
C GLU A 446 16.05 10.13 34.18
N TYR A 447 16.25 8.83 34.43
CA TYR A 447 15.74 7.75 33.57
C TYR A 447 14.36 7.25 33.99
N ILE A 448 13.96 7.51 35.24
CA ILE A 448 12.71 6.99 35.80
C ILE A 448 11.51 7.71 35.18
N ARG A 449 10.53 6.93 34.72
CA ARG A 449 9.28 7.42 34.14
C ARG A 449 8.07 6.68 34.75
N PRO A 450 6.90 7.31 34.88
CA PRO A 450 5.66 6.62 35.24
C PRO A 450 5.01 5.89 34.05
N PHE A 451 5.45 6.22 32.84
CA PHE A 451 4.97 5.71 31.56
C PHE A 451 6.11 5.71 30.54
N ALA A 452 6.19 4.66 29.73
CA ALA A 452 7.17 4.57 28.66
C ALA A 452 6.56 3.98 27.39
N ARG A 453 7.15 4.35 26.25
CA ARG A 453 6.79 3.79 24.95
C ARG A 453 7.72 2.63 24.61
N VAL A 454 7.22 1.41 24.72
CA VAL A 454 7.98 0.19 24.42
C VAL A 454 7.54 -0.38 23.08
N LEU A 455 8.44 -0.37 22.09
CA LEU A 455 8.22 -0.97 20.76
C LEU A 455 6.93 -0.49 20.05
N GLY A 456 6.47 0.72 20.37
CA GLY A 456 5.24 1.31 19.81
C GLY A 456 4.01 1.21 20.72
N ALA A 457 4.03 0.39 21.77
CA ALA A 457 2.96 0.31 22.77
C ALA A 457 3.25 1.19 23.99
N GLY A 458 2.19 1.61 24.68
CA GLY A 458 2.27 2.29 25.96
C GLY A 458 2.31 1.27 27.11
N ILE A 459 3.23 1.47 28.04
CA ILE A 459 3.34 0.71 29.29
C ILE A 459 3.48 1.72 30.43
N ALA A 460 2.71 1.53 31.49
CA ALA A 460 2.78 2.32 32.72
C ALA A 460 2.94 1.38 33.92
N ASN A 461 3.28 1.95 35.08
CA ASN A 461 3.38 1.21 36.34
C ASN A 461 2.04 0.57 36.72
N ASP A 462 0.95 1.32 36.55
CA ASP A 462 -0.42 0.82 36.68
C ASP A 462 -0.95 0.39 35.29
N PRO A 463 -1.31 -0.89 35.10
CA PRO A 463 -1.89 -1.39 33.86
C PRO A 463 -3.20 -0.73 33.45
N GLU A 464 -3.94 -0.10 34.37
CA GLU A 464 -5.20 0.60 34.08
C GLU A 464 -5.02 2.12 33.96
N SER A 465 -3.76 2.60 33.99
CA SER A 465 -3.45 4.03 33.97
C SER A 465 -4.07 4.77 32.79
N GLU A 466 -4.67 5.92 33.08
CA GLU A 466 -5.20 6.86 32.06
C GLU A 466 -4.11 7.39 31.11
N LEU A 467 -2.83 7.30 31.50
CA LEU A 467 -1.70 7.61 30.60
C LEU A 467 -1.68 6.69 29.38
N ILE A 468 -2.04 5.41 29.56
CA ILE A 468 -2.14 4.42 28.48
C ILE A 468 -3.32 4.78 27.56
N THR A 469 -4.49 5.08 28.14
CA THR A 469 -5.69 5.51 27.39
C THR A 469 -5.39 6.72 26.52
N ARG A 470 -4.80 7.78 27.10
CA ARG A 470 -4.41 9.00 26.36
C ARG A 470 -3.34 8.75 25.31
N PHE A 471 -2.41 7.82 25.55
CA PHE A 471 -1.43 7.44 24.54
C PHE A 471 -2.10 6.74 23.35
N VAL A 472 -2.95 5.75 23.60
CA VAL A 472 -3.68 5.01 22.55
C VAL A 472 -4.55 5.96 21.74
N GLN A 473 -5.29 6.86 22.40
CA GLN A 473 -6.12 7.87 21.74
C GLN A 473 -5.28 8.74 20.80
N ARG A 474 -4.20 9.36 21.31
CA ARG A 474 -3.30 10.19 20.47
C ARG A 474 -2.70 9.42 19.30
N LYS A 475 -2.35 8.14 19.50
CA LYS A 475 -1.81 7.29 18.43
C LYS A 475 -2.84 6.94 17.36
N ALA A 476 -4.09 6.72 17.74
CA ALA A 476 -5.17 6.56 16.76
C ALA A 476 -5.37 7.86 15.95
N GLU A 477 -5.37 9.01 16.63
CA GLU A 477 -5.54 10.34 16.06
C GLU A 477 -4.43 10.76 15.08
N GLU A 478 -3.22 10.20 15.18
CA GLU A 478 -2.17 10.39 14.17
C GLU A 478 -2.62 9.96 12.76
N THR A 479 -3.60 9.06 12.66
CA THR A 479 -4.19 8.63 11.38
C THR A 479 -5.11 9.70 10.76
N ASP A 480 -5.56 10.70 11.52
CA ASP A 480 -6.41 11.78 11.02
C ASP A 480 -5.76 12.55 9.86
N ARG A 481 -4.42 12.67 9.87
CA ARG A 481 -3.66 13.24 8.75
C ARG A 481 -3.91 12.51 7.43
N LEU A 482 -4.03 11.18 7.48
CA LEU A 482 -4.32 10.38 6.30
C LEU A 482 -5.79 10.51 5.89
N PHE A 483 -6.72 10.50 6.85
CA PHE A 483 -8.15 10.70 6.53
C PHE A 483 -8.39 12.05 5.84
N ARG A 484 -7.79 13.13 6.37
CA ARG A 484 -7.82 14.44 5.74
C ARG A 484 -7.19 14.43 4.35
N ALA A 485 -5.99 13.87 4.21
CA ALA A 485 -5.34 13.79 2.90
C ALA A 485 -6.18 13.03 1.86
N ILE A 486 -6.89 11.96 2.26
CA ILE A 486 -7.78 11.22 1.36
C ILE A 486 -8.92 12.10 0.86
N VAL A 487 -9.49 12.95 1.72
CA VAL A 487 -10.66 13.78 1.41
C VAL A 487 -10.27 15.08 0.70
N GLU A 488 -9.22 15.75 1.15
CA GLU A 488 -8.85 17.10 0.72
C GLU A 488 -8.04 17.13 -0.58
N LEU A 489 -7.28 16.08 -0.89
CA LEU A 489 -6.46 16.03 -2.10
C LEU A 489 -7.28 15.53 -3.30
N PRO A 490 -6.94 15.98 -4.53
CA PRO A 490 -7.71 15.70 -5.74
C PRO A 490 -7.46 14.27 -6.25
N PHE A 491 -7.89 13.28 -5.48
CA PHE A 491 -7.82 11.87 -5.83
C PHE A 491 -9.06 11.41 -6.56
N ALA A 492 -8.87 10.53 -7.54
CA ALA A 492 -9.98 9.71 -8.01
C ALA A 492 -10.56 8.88 -6.86
N LYS A 493 -11.88 8.67 -6.84
CA LYS A 493 -12.60 8.00 -5.75
C LYS A 493 -12.16 6.57 -5.51
N HIS A 494 -11.78 5.86 -6.56
CA HIS A 494 -11.21 4.52 -6.43
C HIS A 494 -9.86 4.57 -5.69
N THR A 495 -9.04 5.62 -5.88
CA THR A 495 -7.81 5.82 -5.11
C THR A 495 -8.13 6.14 -3.65
N GLN A 496 -9.09 7.03 -3.38
CA GLN A 496 -9.55 7.34 -2.03
C GLN A 496 -9.98 6.05 -1.29
N TRP A 497 -10.78 5.22 -1.97
CA TRP A 497 -11.20 3.91 -1.47
C TRP A 497 -10.02 3.00 -1.15
N ARG A 498 -9.02 2.91 -2.01
CA ARG A 498 -7.83 2.07 -1.79
C ARG A 498 -7.02 2.56 -0.60
N LEU A 499 -6.79 3.87 -0.49
CA LEU A 499 -6.10 4.47 0.65
C LEU A 499 -6.85 4.17 1.96
N LEU A 500 -8.18 4.33 1.96
CA LEU A 500 -9.03 4.03 3.12
C LEU A 500 -8.95 2.54 3.51
N SER A 501 -9.33 1.65 2.60
CA SER A 501 -9.54 0.22 2.89
C SER A 501 -8.24 -0.58 3.09
N VAL A 502 -7.17 -0.25 2.35
CA VAL A 502 -5.92 -1.03 2.35
C VAL A 502 -4.85 -0.42 3.25
N SER A 503 -4.94 0.88 3.58
CA SER A 503 -3.85 1.58 4.27
C SER A 503 -4.24 2.41 5.48
N ALA A 504 -5.44 3.01 5.52
CA ALA A 504 -5.90 3.71 6.72
C ALA A 504 -6.45 2.70 7.73
N LEU A 505 -7.44 1.89 7.34
CA LEU A 505 -8.13 0.92 8.19
C LEU A 505 -7.20 0.04 9.06
N PRO A 506 -6.13 -0.59 8.53
CA PRO A 506 -5.27 -1.47 9.34
C PRO A 506 -4.35 -0.73 10.33
N ARG A 507 -4.25 0.61 10.31
CA ARG A 507 -3.28 1.36 11.15
C ARG A 507 -3.55 1.24 12.64
N VAL A 508 -4.81 1.11 13.06
CA VAL A 508 -5.18 0.97 14.48
C VAL A 508 -4.99 -0.45 15.00
N THR A 509 -4.91 -1.46 14.12
CA THR A 509 -4.88 -2.88 14.51
C THR A 509 -3.75 -3.22 15.48
N PHE A 510 -2.57 -2.61 15.31
CA PHE A 510 -1.47 -2.81 16.23
C PHE A 510 -1.84 -2.37 17.67
N LEU A 511 -2.51 -1.24 17.83
CA LEU A 511 -2.96 -0.75 19.14
C LEU A 511 -3.98 -1.70 19.76
N LEU A 512 -4.96 -2.17 18.97
CA LEU A 512 -5.99 -3.11 19.43
C LEU A 512 -5.42 -4.46 19.90
N ARG A 513 -4.31 -4.89 19.31
CA ARG A 513 -3.64 -6.15 19.67
C ARG A 513 -2.68 -6.01 20.85
N THR A 514 -2.30 -4.78 21.19
CA THR A 514 -1.28 -4.51 22.22
C THR A 514 -1.85 -3.80 23.45
N HIS A 515 -3.13 -3.45 23.51
CA HIS A 515 -3.73 -2.80 24.67
C HIS A 515 -5.11 -3.38 24.97
N ALA A 516 -5.45 -3.48 26.25
CA ALA A 516 -6.74 -4.01 26.69
C ALA A 516 -7.92 -3.12 26.22
N PRO A 517 -9.14 -3.69 26.08
CA PRO A 517 -10.32 -2.98 25.58
C PRO A 517 -10.62 -1.67 26.30
N VAL A 518 -10.34 -1.59 27.60
CA VAL A 518 -10.51 -0.39 28.43
C VAL A 518 -9.76 0.83 27.86
N HIS A 519 -8.60 0.64 27.23
CA HIS A 519 -7.80 1.72 26.65
C HIS A 519 -8.12 1.98 25.17
N THR A 520 -8.70 1.02 24.46
CA THR A 520 -8.85 1.07 23.00
C THR A 520 -10.26 1.41 22.54
N ARG A 521 -11.30 1.19 23.36
CA ARG A 521 -12.71 1.32 22.95
C ARG A 521 -13.05 2.71 22.41
N ALA A 522 -12.69 3.77 23.14
CA ALA A 522 -12.96 5.14 22.73
C ALA A 522 -12.20 5.52 21.44
N ALA A 523 -10.92 5.15 21.35
CA ALA A 523 -10.10 5.38 20.17
C ALA A 523 -10.61 4.64 18.93
N ALA A 524 -11.10 3.41 19.11
CA ALA A 524 -11.66 2.61 18.04
C ALA A 524 -13.02 3.14 17.55
N GLU A 525 -13.86 3.64 18.46
CA GLU A 525 -15.13 4.31 18.12
C GLU A 525 -14.91 5.58 17.30
N TRP A 526 -14.00 6.46 17.79
CA TRP A 526 -13.58 7.65 17.05
C TRP A 526 -13.05 7.28 15.65
N PHE A 527 -12.25 6.23 15.56
CA PHE A 527 -11.69 5.78 14.30
C PHE A 527 -12.76 5.29 13.32
N ASP A 528 -13.74 4.52 13.79
CA ASP A 528 -14.86 4.02 12.98
C ASP A 528 -15.74 5.17 12.44
N ASP A 529 -15.91 6.24 13.21
CA ASP A 529 -16.64 7.43 12.77
C ASP A 529 -15.88 8.18 11.66
N ARG A 530 -14.54 8.28 11.77
CA ARG A 530 -13.70 8.85 10.69
C ARG A 530 -13.77 8.02 9.41
N VAL A 531 -13.70 6.68 9.52
CA VAL A 531 -13.87 5.77 8.38
C VAL A 531 -15.23 5.98 7.72
N THR A 532 -16.29 6.15 8.52
CA THR A 532 -17.65 6.42 8.03
C THR A 532 -17.75 7.78 7.32
N GLY A 533 -17.09 8.81 7.85
CA GLY A 533 -17.02 10.13 7.23
C GLY A 533 -16.35 10.09 5.85
N VAL A 534 -15.20 9.42 5.72
CA VAL A 534 -14.51 9.26 4.43
C VAL A 534 -15.36 8.43 3.45
N LEU A 535 -16.04 7.38 3.92
CA LEU A 535 -16.96 6.61 3.09
C LEU A 535 -18.08 7.50 2.50
N GLY A 536 -18.63 8.43 3.31
CA GLY A 536 -19.64 9.38 2.84
C GLY A 536 -19.14 10.30 1.72
N VAL A 537 -17.90 10.78 1.82
CA VAL A 537 -17.25 11.56 0.75
C VAL A 537 -17.13 10.72 -0.54
N ILE A 538 -16.65 9.49 -0.44
CA ILE A 538 -16.51 8.59 -1.59
C ILE A 538 -17.88 8.31 -2.24
N MET A 539 -18.95 8.21 -1.45
CA MET A 539 -20.31 7.96 -1.93
C MET A 539 -21.09 9.19 -2.42
N ASP A 540 -20.54 10.41 -2.29
CA ASP A 540 -21.28 11.67 -2.50
C ASP A 540 -22.57 11.77 -1.67
N GLY A 541 -22.54 11.36 -0.40
CA GLY A 541 -23.74 11.44 0.41
C GLY A 541 -23.62 10.82 1.81
N PRO A 542 -24.70 10.93 2.61
CA PRO A 542 -24.72 10.40 3.96
C PRO A 542 -24.64 8.87 3.96
N VAL A 543 -23.95 8.32 4.97
CA VAL A 543 -23.89 6.87 5.21
C VAL A 543 -24.96 6.51 6.24
N THR A 544 -25.99 5.78 5.82
CA THR A 544 -27.02 5.29 6.73
C THR A 544 -26.46 4.19 7.65
N LYS A 545 -27.14 3.91 8.78
CA LYS A 545 -26.78 2.79 9.66
C LYS A 545 -26.66 1.48 8.89
N ARG A 546 -27.66 1.18 8.04
CA ARG A 546 -27.67 -0.01 7.17
C ARG A 546 -26.46 -0.06 6.24
N ALA A 547 -26.13 1.05 5.59
CA ALA A 547 -24.97 1.13 4.71
C ALA A 547 -23.65 0.93 5.47
N ARG A 548 -23.53 1.49 6.68
CA ARG A 548 -22.38 1.29 7.57
C ARG A 548 -22.23 -0.18 7.98
N ASP A 549 -23.34 -0.82 8.38
CA ASP A 549 -23.36 -2.23 8.78
C ASP A 549 -23.00 -3.16 7.60
N ILE A 550 -23.53 -2.91 6.39
CA ILE A 550 -23.15 -3.65 5.18
C ILE A 550 -21.67 -3.39 4.82
N ALA A 551 -21.20 -2.15 4.88
CA ALA A 551 -19.83 -1.80 4.55
C ALA A 551 -18.81 -2.51 5.46
N ALA A 552 -19.17 -2.74 6.72
CA ALA A 552 -18.34 -3.43 7.70
C ALA A 552 -18.11 -4.90 7.36
N LEU A 553 -19.07 -5.57 6.71
CA LEU A 553 -18.91 -6.97 6.33
C LEU A 553 -17.75 -7.18 5.33
N PRO A 554 -17.08 -8.34 5.36
CA PRO A 554 -16.08 -8.70 4.36
C PRO A 554 -16.64 -8.67 2.94
N VAL A 555 -15.79 -8.38 1.96
CA VAL A 555 -16.17 -8.41 0.54
C VAL A 555 -16.79 -9.75 0.12
N ARG A 556 -16.25 -10.87 0.62
CA ARG A 556 -16.78 -12.23 0.37
C ARG A 556 -18.16 -12.50 0.97
N ARG A 557 -18.58 -11.69 1.95
CA ARG A 557 -19.88 -11.75 2.63
C ARG A 557 -20.83 -10.63 2.16
N GLY A 558 -20.55 -10.01 1.01
CA GLY A 558 -21.41 -9.01 0.39
C GLY A 558 -21.11 -7.56 0.78
N GLY A 559 -20.28 -7.34 1.81
CA GLY A 559 -19.89 -6.01 2.27
C GLY A 559 -18.71 -5.38 1.54
N CYS A 560 -18.01 -4.45 2.20
CA CYS A 560 -16.86 -3.75 1.60
C CYS A 560 -15.54 -3.92 2.37
N GLY A 561 -15.56 -4.59 3.52
CA GLY A 561 -14.39 -4.89 4.34
C GLY A 561 -13.96 -3.77 5.30
N LEU A 562 -14.80 -2.75 5.50
CA LEU A 562 -14.55 -1.64 6.44
C LEU A 562 -14.98 -2.02 7.87
N ARG A 563 -14.45 -3.14 8.38
CA ARG A 563 -14.83 -3.72 9.68
C ARG A 563 -14.75 -2.69 10.81
N ARG A 564 -15.72 -2.74 11.73
CA ARG A 564 -15.77 -1.87 12.91
C ARG A 564 -14.65 -2.23 13.87
N GLN A 565 -13.71 -1.32 14.02
CA GLN A 565 -12.56 -1.48 14.91
C GLN A 565 -13.00 -1.56 16.37
N LYS A 566 -14.10 -0.90 16.75
CA LYS A 566 -14.69 -0.98 18.10
C LYS A 566 -15.01 -2.41 18.51
N GLU A 567 -15.53 -3.23 17.61
CA GLU A 567 -15.89 -4.62 17.91
C GLU A 567 -14.67 -5.52 17.97
N ILE A 568 -13.69 -5.29 17.09
CA ILE A 568 -12.41 -5.99 17.10
C ILE A 568 -11.64 -5.69 18.40
N ALA A 569 -11.77 -4.47 18.93
CA ALA A 569 -11.10 -4.01 20.14
C ALA A 569 -11.47 -4.87 21.37
N GLU A 570 -12.66 -5.46 21.42
CA GLU A 570 -13.13 -6.24 22.57
C GLU A 570 -12.39 -7.58 22.74
N PHE A 571 -11.80 -8.14 21.68
CA PHE A 571 -11.12 -9.44 21.74
C PHE A 571 -9.72 -9.49 21.14
N ALA A 572 -9.28 -8.46 20.39
CA ALA A 572 -7.98 -8.49 19.69
C ALA A 572 -6.79 -8.69 20.65
N TYR A 573 -6.79 -8.00 21.79
CA TYR A 573 -5.74 -8.12 22.81
C TYR A 573 -5.66 -9.53 23.40
N ALA A 574 -6.81 -10.11 23.77
CA ALA A 574 -6.89 -11.45 24.36
C ALA A 574 -6.55 -12.57 23.37
N CYS A 575 -6.46 -12.28 22.06
CA CYS A 575 -6.08 -13.25 21.04
C CYS A 575 -4.56 -13.31 20.78
N LEU A 576 -3.78 -12.45 21.42
CA LEU A 576 -2.34 -12.38 21.19
C LEU A 576 -1.66 -13.72 21.54
N GLY A 577 -0.78 -14.20 20.66
CA GLY A 577 -0.09 -15.49 20.82
C GLY A 577 -0.89 -16.72 20.39
N GLU A 578 -2.19 -16.61 20.19
CA GLU A 578 -3.03 -17.73 19.77
C GLU A 578 -3.28 -17.70 18.26
N LYS A 579 -2.52 -18.52 17.52
CA LYS A 579 -2.56 -18.58 16.06
C LYS A 579 -3.98 -18.87 15.57
N GLY A 580 -4.57 -17.90 14.86
CA GLY A 580 -5.87 -18.04 14.22
C GLY A 580 -7.08 -17.66 15.09
N LYS A 581 -6.92 -17.47 16.41
CA LYS A 581 -8.04 -17.16 17.31
C LYS A 581 -8.76 -15.86 16.96
N GLN A 582 -8.02 -14.77 16.74
CA GLN A 582 -8.60 -13.51 16.30
C GLN A 582 -9.36 -13.67 14.99
N HIS A 583 -8.83 -14.48 14.06
CA HIS A 583 -9.47 -14.72 12.78
C HIS A 583 -10.80 -15.48 12.95
N ALA A 584 -10.83 -16.51 13.81
CA ALA A 584 -12.04 -17.27 14.12
C ALA A 584 -13.11 -16.37 14.76
N LEU A 585 -12.79 -15.63 15.82
CA LEU A 585 -13.73 -14.72 16.48
C LEU A 585 -14.23 -13.62 15.53
N THR A 586 -13.36 -13.09 14.67
CA THR A 586 -13.77 -12.12 13.64
C THR A 586 -14.72 -12.77 12.63
N ASP A 587 -14.49 -14.01 12.23
CA ASP A 587 -15.34 -14.69 11.26
C ASP A 587 -16.71 -15.08 11.83
N GLU A 588 -16.77 -15.46 13.12
CA GLU A 588 -18.01 -15.68 13.87
C GLU A 588 -18.83 -14.39 13.97
N LEU A 589 -18.18 -13.27 14.32
CA LEU A 589 -18.81 -11.95 14.36
C LEU A 589 -19.32 -11.53 12.97
N ASP A 590 -18.48 -11.68 11.94
CA ASP A 590 -18.82 -11.39 10.54
C ASP A 590 -20.02 -12.26 10.07
N ALA A 591 -20.09 -13.52 10.50
CA ALA A 591 -21.19 -14.43 10.17
C ALA A 591 -22.51 -14.01 10.82
N LYS A 592 -22.47 -13.67 12.11
CA LYS A 592 -23.63 -13.19 12.85
C LYS A 592 -24.21 -11.93 12.20
N HIS A 593 -23.38 -10.92 11.95
CA HIS A 593 -23.82 -9.69 11.29
C HIS A 593 -24.39 -9.92 9.89
N GLN A 594 -23.83 -10.87 9.15
CA GLN A 594 -24.34 -11.20 7.82
C GLN A 594 -25.75 -11.82 7.90
N SER A 595 -25.98 -12.72 8.86
CA SER A 595 -27.30 -13.32 9.11
C SER A 595 -28.31 -12.27 9.55
N ASP A 596 -27.97 -11.47 10.57
CA ASP A 596 -28.83 -10.41 11.09
C ASP A 596 -29.24 -9.43 9.97
N LEU A 597 -28.28 -9.03 9.11
CA LEU A 597 -28.57 -8.18 7.96
C LEU A 597 -29.48 -8.89 6.95
N TYR A 598 -29.21 -10.15 6.59
CA TYR A 598 -30.02 -10.90 5.63
C TYR A 598 -31.50 -10.97 6.04
N GLU A 599 -31.77 -11.22 7.31
CA GLU A 599 -33.12 -11.31 7.88
C GLU A 599 -33.90 -9.99 7.75
N THR A 600 -33.21 -8.85 7.91
CA THR A 600 -33.84 -7.51 7.80
C THR A 600 -34.11 -7.06 6.36
N LEU A 601 -33.45 -7.67 5.37
CA LEU A 601 -33.58 -7.29 3.96
C LEU A 601 -34.71 -8.04 3.28
N GLN A 602 -35.36 -7.44 2.29
CA GLN A 602 -36.43 -8.08 1.50
C GLN A 602 -36.31 -7.74 0.02
N GLY A 603 -37.03 -8.51 -0.82
CA GLY A 603 -37.22 -8.19 -2.23
C GLY A 603 -35.90 -8.02 -3.02
N PRO A 604 -35.79 -6.97 -3.86
CA PRO A 604 -34.59 -6.71 -4.67
C PRO A 604 -33.33 -6.48 -3.83
N ASP A 605 -33.45 -5.83 -2.68
CA ASP A 605 -32.34 -5.50 -1.79
C ASP A 605 -31.68 -6.77 -1.22
N ARG A 606 -32.50 -7.72 -0.74
CA ARG A 606 -32.01 -9.05 -0.30
C ARG A 606 -31.25 -9.76 -1.43
N LYS A 607 -31.76 -9.71 -2.66
CA LYS A 607 -31.12 -10.33 -3.83
C LYS A 607 -29.81 -9.66 -4.23
N VAL A 608 -29.73 -8.33 -4.17
CA VAL A 608 -28.47 -7.60 -4.40
C VAL A 608 -27.44 -7.96 -3.33
N PHE A 609 -27.84 -8.00 -2.06
CA PHE A 609 -26.97 -8.37 -0.95
C PHE A 609 -26.38 -9.78 -1.13
N VAL A 610 -27.22 -10.78 -1.43
CA VAL A 610 -26.75 -12.15 -1.76
C VAL A 610 -25.83 -12.12 -2.97
N SER A 611 -26.23 -11.45 -4.05
CA SER A 611 -25.41 -11.37 -5.28
C SER A 611 -24.05 -10.71 -5.06
N ASN A 612 -23.91 -9.83 -4.07
CA ASN A 612 -22.63 -9.20 -3.72
C ASN A 612 -21.61 -10.16 -3.10
N THR A 613 -22.05 -11.35 -2.67
CA THR A 613 -21.18 -12.47 -2.24
C THR A 613 -20.56 -13.22 -3.41
N ALA A 614 -21.07 -13.03 -4.64
CA ALA A 614 -20.60 -13.73 -5.82
C ALA A 614 -19.11 -13.44 -6.12
N ALA A 615 -18.40 -14.48 -6.56
CA ALA A 615 -17.02 -14.33 -7.02
C ALA A 615 -16.93 -13.31 -8.17
N GLY A 616 -16.11 -12.28 -7.97
CA GLY A 616 -15.92 -11.18 -8.93
C GLY A 616 -16.73 -9.92 -8.62
N ALA A 617 -17.80 -9.99 -7.82
CA ALA A 617 -18.58 -8.82 -7.41
C ALA A 617 -17.72 -7.79 -6.65
N GLY A 618 -16.67 -8.24 -5.96
CA GLY A 618 -15.74 -7.38 -5.25
C GLY A 618 -14.59 -6.82 -6.08
N ARG A 619 -14.46 -7.16 -7.38
CA ARG A 619 -13.32 -6.70 -8.21
C ARG A 619 -13.21 -5.17 -8.25
N PRO A 620 -14.28 -4.38 -8.44
CA PRO A 620 -14.15 -2.92 -8.41
C PRO A 620 -13.55 -2.35 -7.12
N LEU A 621 -13.70 -3.04 -5.97
CA LEU A 621 -13.13 -2.62 -4.69
C LEU A 621 -11.67 -3.07 -4.50
N THR A 622 -11.27 -4.17 -5.14
CA THR A 622 -10.06 -4.93 -4.78
C THR A 622 -9.01 -4.97 -5.88
N ASP A 623 -9.42 -4.82 -7.13
CA ASP A 623 -8.58 -4.90 -8.31
C ASP A 623 -8.24 -3.50 -8.83
N PRO A 624 -7.00 -3.03 -8.68
CA PRO A 624 -6.61 -1.68 -9.10
C PRO A 624 -6.57 -1.50 -10.63
N GLN A 625 -6.67 -2.58 -11.42
CA GLN A 625 -6.77 -2.47 -12.88
C GLN A 625 -8.16 -2.00 -13.31
N VAL A 626 -9.17 -2.10 -12.44
CA VAL A 626 -10.52 -1.61 -12.73
C VAL A 626 -10.54 -0.08 -12.56
N HIS A 627 -10.19 0.63 -13.63
CA HIS A 627 -10.18 2.10 -13.67
C HIS A 627 -11.60 2.65 -13.88
N ALA A 628 -12.39 2.66 -12.80
CA ALA A 628 -13.69 3.32 -12.76
C ALA A 628 -13.54 4.84 -12.64
N ASP A 629 -14.33 5.60 -13.39
CA ASP A 629 -14.49 7.03 -13.11
C ASP A 629 -15.28 7.23 -11.82
N ASP A 630 -15.17 8.43 -11.25
CA ASP A 630 -15.71 8.76 -9.93
C ASP A 630 -17.22 8.52 -9.83
N ARG A 631 -17.99 8.91 -10.86
CA ARG A 631 -19.44 8.73 -10.87
C ARG A 631 -19.83 7.25 -10.97
N GLY A 632 -19.13 6.50 -11.82
CA GLY A 632 -19.28 5.05 -11.96
C GLY A 632 -18.98 4.32 -10.66
N PHE A 633 -17.88 4.68 -10.00
CA PHE A 633 -17.46 4.08 -8.72
C PHE A 633 -18.43 4.42 -7.58
N SER A 634 -18.82 5.69 -7.45
CA SER A 634 -19.80 6.16 -6.45
C SER A 634 -21.16 5.46 -6.63
N THR A 635 -21.66 5.37 -7.86
CA THR A 635 -22.91 4.65 -8.19
C THR A 635 -22.84 3.19 -7.75
N TYR A 636 -21.76 2.50 -8.09
CA TYR A 636 -21.57 1.10 -7.70
C TYR A 636 -21.50 0.91 -6.19
N LEU A 637 -20.79 1.80 -5.48
CA LEU A 637 -20.68 1.71 -4.03
C LEU A 637 -22.03 1.93 -3.36
N ARG A 638 -22.82 2.90 -3.85
CA ARG A 638 -24.20 3.12 -3.38
C ARG A 638 -25.09 1.91 -3.62
N GLU A 639 -25.11 1.35 -4.83
CA GLU A 639 -25.90 0.14 -5.13
C GLU A 639 -25.45 -1.07 -4.29
N ARG A 640 -24.14 -1.26 -4.10
CA ARG A 640 -23.59 -2.34 -3.27
C ARG A 640 -24.03 -2.22 -1.80
N LEU A 641 -24.07 -0.99 -1.29
CA LEU A 641 -24.47 -0.67 0.09
C LEU A 641 -25.99 -0.47 0.25
N LEU A 642 -26.78 -0.78 -0.78
CA LEU A 642 -28.24 -0.62 -0.80
C LEU A 642 -28.68 0.83 -0.51
N VAL A 643 -27.85 1.78 -0.89
CA VAL A 643 -28.15 3.21 -0.84
C VAL A 643 -28.74 3.63 -2.18
N ARG A 644 -29.85 4.35 -2.12
CA ARG A 644 -30.53 4.87 -3.31
C ARG A 644 -29.58 5.78 -4.09
N VAL A 645 -29.43 5.57 -5.40
CA VAL A 645 -28.55 6.38 -6.26
C VAL A 645 -29.24 7.70 -6.64
N LEU A 646 -30.50 7.61 -7.06
CA LEU A 646 -31.33 8.78 -7.37
C LEU A 646 -32.02 9.30 -6.11
N PRO A 647 -32.31 10.60 -6.01
CA PRO A 647 -33.10 11.17 -4.91
C PRO A 647 -34.41 10.42 -4.64
N GLU A 648 -34.84 10.41 -3.38
CA GLU A 648 -36.16 9.91 -2.99
C GLU A 648 -37.28 10.71 -3.67
N GLY A 649 -38.41 10.06 -3.92
CA GLY A 649 -39.56 10.67 -4.59
C GLY A 649 -39.42 10.88 -6.11
N GLN A 650 -38.21 10.73 -6.66
CA GLN A 650 -38.01 10.82 -8.11
C GLN A 650 -38.72 9.66 -8.82
N LYS A 651 -39.60 9.96 -9.79
CA LYS A 651 -40.27 8.96 -10.62
C LYS A 651 -39.59 8.81 -11.98
N CYS A 652 -39.80 7.65 -12.58
CA CYS A 652 -39.46 7.37 -13.97
C CYS A 652 -40.55 7.94 -14.90
N VAL A 653 -40.22 8.13 -16.18
CA VAL A 653 -41.19 8.54 -17.22
C VAL A 653 -42.38 7.58 -17.35
N CYS A 654 -42.25 6.33 -16.89
CA CYS A 654 -43.34 5.38 -16.86
C CYS A 654 -44.32 5.56 -15.69
N GLY A 655 -44.04 6.50 -14.77
CA GLY A 655 -44.82 6.77 -13.56
C GLY A 655 -44.37 6.01 -12.31
N ALA A 656 -43.58 4.94 -12.46
CA ALA A 656 -43.06 4.18 -11.33
C ALA A 656 -41.97 4.95 -10.55
N ASP A 657 -41.70 4.53 -9.31
CA ASP A 657 -40.56 5.03 -8.54
C ASP A 657 -39.23 4.72 -9.25
N ALA A 658 -38.34 5.70 -9.36
CA ALA A 658 -37.01 5.52 -9.95
C ALA A 658 -36.04 4.89 -8.93
N SER A 659 -36.43 3.74 -8.37
CA SER A 659 -35.60 2.95 -7.46
C SER A 659 -34.37 2.39 -8.18
N ASN A 660 -33.38 1.93 -7.41
CA ASN A 660 -32.19 1.28 -7.96
C ASN A 660 -32.59 0.10 -8.89
N GLU A 661 -33.58 -0.72 -8.50
CA GLU A 661 -34.09 -1.80 -9.36
C GLU A 661 -34.75 -1.27 -10.63
N HIS A 662 -35.63 -0.28 -10.50
CA HIS A 662 -36.44 0.21 -11.62
C HIS A 662 -35.57 0.79 -12.74
N VAL A 663 -34.51 1.53 -12.37
CA VAL A 663 -33.54 2.12 -13.31
C VAL A 663 -32.90 1.06 -14.21
N HIS A 664 -32.69 -0.16 -13.71
CA HIS A 664 -32.09 -1.25 -14.49
C HIS A 664 -33.10 -2.08 -15.29
N THR A 665 -34.39 -1.97 -14.99
CA THR A 665 -35.43 -2.88 -15.51
C THR A 665 -36.43 -2.18 -16.43
N CYS A 666 -36.58 -0.86 -16.33
CA CYS A 666 -37.53 -0.10 -17.15
C CYS A 666 -37.29 -0.28 -18.66
N THR A 667 -38.39 -0.48 -19.40
CA THR A 667 -38.40 -0.62 -20.86
C THR A 667 -39.02 0.57 -21.58
N ARG A 668 -39.58 1.54 -20.85
CA ARG A 668 -40.32 2.70 -21.41
C ARG A 668 -39.47 3.96 -21.57
N LEU A 669 -38.19 3.95 -21.20
CA LEU A 669 -37.33 5.14 -21.35
C LEU A 669 -36.85 5.28 -22.80
N GLN A 670 -37.25 6.36 -23.47
CA GLN A 670 -37.02 6.59 -24.90
C GLN A 670 -35.54 6.63 -25.32
N GLN A 671 -34.64 7.12 -24.47
CA GLN A 671 -33.19 7.17 -24.78
C GLN A 671 -32.47 5.82 -24.61
N ASN A 672 -33.19 4.77 -24.21
CA ASN A 672 -32.73 3.40 -24.10
C ASN A 672 -31.32 3.24 -23.45
N PRO A 673 -31.11 3.74 -22.22
CA PRO A 673 -29.81 3.75 -21.51
C PRO A 673 -29.12 2.39 -21.44
N ARG A 674 -29.93 1.32 -21.38
CA ARG A 674 -29.45 -0.05 -21.35
C ARG A 674 -28.73 -0.43 -22.64
N THR A 675 -29.15 0.13 -23.78
CA THR A 675 -28.49 -0.04 -25.07
C THR A 675 -27.18 0.73 -25.09
N THR A 676 -27.15 1.99 -24.65
CA THR A 676 -25.90 2.76 -24.51
C THR A 676 -24.86 2.02 -23.64
N ARG A 677 -25.27 1.51 -22.48
CA ARG A 677 -24.39 0.68 -21.63
C ARG A 677 -23.88 -0.56 -22.36
N HIS A 678 -24.77 -1.26 -23.05
CA HIS A 678 -24.45 -2.48 -23.78
C HIS A 678 -23.41 -2.22 -24.88
N ASP A 679 -23.58 -1.16 -25.67
CA ASP A 679 -22.67 -0.80 -26.75
C ASP A 679 -21.27 -0.43 -26.24
N MET A 680 -21.20 0.32 -25.13
CA MET A 680 -19.93 0.63 -24.46
C MET A 680 -19.16 -0.63 -24.04
N ILE A 681 -19.87 -1.59 -23.45
CA ILE A 681 -19.28 -2.86 -22.99
C ILE A 681 -18.81 -3.67 -24.18
N ASN A 682 -19.65 -3.82 -25.20
CA ASN A 682 -19.35 -4.55 -26.42
C ASN A 682 -18.11 -4.02 -27.13
N MET A 683 -18.03 -2.70 -27.31
CA MET A 683 -16.87 -2.05 -27.92
C MET A 683 -15.59 -2.28 -27.08
N THR A 684 -15.68 -2.13 -25.76
CA THR A 684 -14.53 -2.31 -24.87
C THR A 684 -14.03 -3.76 -24.88
N PHE A 685 -14.95 -4.72 -24.79
CA PHE A 685 -14.64 -6.15 -24.82
C PHE A 685 -13.98 -6.56 -26.15
N ALA A 686 -14.54 -6.09 -27.28
CA ALA A 686 -13.97 -6.33 -28.61
C ALA A 686 -12.58 -5.69 -28.77
N ASN A 687 -12.37 -4.48 -28.26
CA ASN A 687 -11.05 -3.82 -28.31
C ASN A 687 -10.00 -4.59 -27.52
N GLY A 688 -10.35 -5.10 -26.34
CA GLY A 688 -9.46 -5.93 -25.55
C GLY A 688 -9.06 -7.22 -26.28
N LEU A 689 -9.99 -7.87 -26.98
CA LEU A 689 -9.69 -9.02 -27.84
C LEU A 689 -8.80 -8.62 -29.04
N ARG A 690 -9.04 -7.47 -29.68
CA ARG A 690 -8.18 -6.96 -30.77
C ARG A 690 -6.74 -6.73 -30.32
N LEU A 691 -6.53 -6.21 -29.11
CA LEU A 691 -5.20 -6.07 -28.53
C LEU A 691 -4.49 -7.43 -28.30
N CYS A 692 -5.27 -8.50 -28.18
CA CYS A 692 -4.78 -9.87 -28.10
C CYS A 692 -4.64 -10.53 -29.49
N GLY A 693 -4.73 -9.76 -30.58
CA GLY A 693 -4.49 -10.25 -31.95
C GLY A 693 -5.69 -10.86 -32.66
N PHE A 694 -6.89 -10.84 -32.05
CA PHE A 694 -8.11 -11.31 -32.69
C PHE A 694 -8.71 -10.27 -33.64
N GLN A 695 -9.33 -10.72 -34.73
CA GLN A 695 -10.24 -9.90 -35.50
C GLN A 695 -11.64 -9.99 -34.88
N CYS A 696 -12.25 -8.83 -34.62
CA CYS A 696 -13.58 -8.77 -34.01
C CYS A 696 -14.58 -8.00 -34.87
N GLY A 697 -15.66 -8.66 -35.28
CA GLY A 697 -16.81 -8.06 -35.97
C GLY A 697 -17.96 -7.78 -35.01
N MET A 698 -18.52 -6.57 -35.04
CA MET A 698 -19.65 -6.17 -34.21
C MET A 698 -20.98 -6.44 -34.93
N GLU A 699 -21.98 -6.94 -34.20
CA GLU A 699 -23.31 -7.31 -34.72
C GLU A 699 -23.27 -8.05 -36.09
N PRO A 700 -22.45 -9.11 -36.23
CA PRO A 700 -22.21 -9.77 -37.50
C PRO A 700 -23.50 -10.37 -38.09
N ARG A 701 -23.68 -10.19 -39.41
CA ARG A 701 -24.67 -10.93 -40.19
C ARG A 701 -24.00 -12.16 -40.80
N LEU A 702 -24.13 -13.31 -40.15
CA LEU A 702 -23.41 -14.53 -40.55
C LEU A 702 -24.12 -15.31 -41.69
N THR A 703 -25.41 -15.10 -41.90
CA THR A 703 -26.18 -15.72 -43.01
C THR A 703 -27.34 -14.80 -43.44
N GLU A 704 -27.71 -14.77 -44.71
CA GLU A 704 -28.86 -13.98 -45.21
C GLU A 704 -30.22 -14.49 -44.69
N ALA A 705 -30.33 -15.79 -44.37
CA ALA A 705 -31.58 -16.41 -43.93
C ALA A 705 -31.91 -16.24 -42.44
N SER A 706 -30.92 -15.95 -41.58
CA SER A 706 -31.11 -15.85 -40.13
C SER A 706 -31.26 -14.40 -39.66
N ARG A 707 -32.34 -14.09 -38.93
CA ARG A 707 -32.51 -12.80 -38.23
C ARG A 707 -31.68 -12.70 -36.94
N ARG A 708 -30.90 -13.73 -36.57
CA ARG A 708 -30.11 -13.74 -35.33
C ARG A 708 -28.83 -12.94 -35.52
N ARG A 709 -28.59 -11.99 -34.62
CA ARG A 709 -27.36 -11.16 -34.57
C ARG A 709 -26.73 -11.34 -33.19
N PRO A 710 -25.68 -12.18 -33.05
CA PRO A 710 -24.86 -12.14 -31.85
C PRO A 710 -24.12 -10.80 -31.79
N ASP A 711 -23.55 -10.46 -30.63
CA ASP A 711 -22.96 -9.13 -30.46
C ASP A 711 -21.57 -9.03 -31.07
N ILE A 712 -20.76 -10.09 -30.95
CA ILE A 712 -19.36 -10.11 -31.37
C ILE A 712 -19.05 -11.44 -32.07
N LEU A 713 -18.48 -11.37 -33.28
CA LEU A 713 -17.73 -12.44 -33.94
C LEU A 713 -16.24 -12.26 -33.62
N ILE A 714 -15.57 -13.34 -33.24
CA ILE A 714 -14.15 -13.39 -32.88
C ILE A 714 -13.49 -14.38 -33.82
N VAL A 715 -12.53 -13.90 -34.60
CA VAL A 715 -11.75 -14.68 -35.56
C VAL A 715 -10.28 -14.61 -35.18
N GLY A 716 -9.65 -15.76 -35.03
CA GLY A 716 -8.23 -15.94 -34.78
C GLY A 716 -7.70 -17.11 -35.64
N LEU A 717 -6.44 -17.50 -35.43
CA LEU A 717 -5.82 -18.59 -36.20
C LEU A 717 -6.58 -19.91 -36.02
N ASP A 718 -6.81 -20.31 -34.77
CA ASP A 718 -7.58 -21.52 -34.40
C ASP A 718 -8.87 -21.16 -33.66
N THR A 719 -9.44 -19.99 -33.95
CA THR A 719 -10.65 -19.50 -33.27
C THR A 719 -11.66 -18.98 -34.27
N TYR A 720 -12.85 -19.59 -34.26
CA TYR A 720 -14.02 -19.06 -34.95
C TYR A 720 -15.21 -19.12 -33.98
N ALA A 721 -15.41 -18.01 -33.25
CA ALA A 721 -16.30 -17.96 -32.10
C ALA A 721 -17.22 -16.75 -32.14
N ILE A 722 -18.42 -16.88 -31.55
CA ILE A 722 -19.35 -15.78 -31.33
C ILE A 722 -19.72 -15.69 -29.85
N THR A 723 -20.04 -14.48 -29.40
CA THR A 723 -20.59 -14.26 -28.06
C THR A 723 -21.71 -13.23 -28.11
N ASP A 724 -22.61 -13.36 -27.14
CA ASP A 724 -23.62 -12.38 -26.82
C ASP A 724 -23.32 -11.87 -25.39
N VAL A 725 -22.92 -10.60 -25.30
CA VAL A 725 -22.46 -9.98 -24.06
C VAL A 725 -23.67 -9.34 -23.38
N THR A 726 -24.03 -9.82 -22.19
CA THR A 726 -25.20 -9.30 -21.48
C THR A 726 -24.85 -8.87 -20.06
N VAL A 727 -25.37 -7.70 -19.67
CA VAL A 727 -25.47 -7.26 -18.26
C VAL A 727 -26.88 -7.50 -17.72
N THR A 728 -26.96 -8.15 -16.56
CA THR A 728 -28.22 -8.34 -15.81
C THR A 728 -28.14 -7.63 -14.46
N TYR A 729 -29.24 -7.02 -14.02
CA TYR A 729 -29.32 -6.46 -12.67
C TYR A 729 -29.22 -7.57 -11.62
N ALA A 730 -28.36 -7.37 -10.61
CA ALA A 730 -28.15 -8.33 -9.54
C ALA A 730 -29.44 -8.65 -8.76
N GLY A 731 -30.28 -7.64 -8.50
CA GLY A 731 -31.56 -7.81 -7.80
C GLY A 731 -32.73 -8.27 -8.68
N ARG A 732 -32.49 -8.70 -9.93
CA ARG A 732 -33.58 -9.05 -10.86
C ARG A 732 -34.43 -10.20 -10.29
N VAL A 733 -35.76 -10.00 -10.30
CA VAL A 733 -36.74 -11.04 -9.98
C VAL A 733 -36.98 -11.93 -11.20
N THR A 734 -36.69 -13.23 -11.11
CA THR A 734 -36.82 -14.18 -12.24
C THR A 734 -37.92 -15.24 -12.09
N ALA A 735 -38.48 -15.43 -10.90
CA ALA A 735 -39.73 -16.13 -10.58
C ALA A 735 -40.04 -15.91 -9.07
N TYR A 736 -41.26 -16.20 -8.61
CA TYR A 736 -41.54 -16.30 -7.17
C TYR A 736 -40.90 -17.59 -6.65
N VAL A 737 -39.96 -17.45 -5.72
CA VAL A 737 -39.36 -18.55 -4.98
C VAL A 737 -39.72 -18.31 -3.52
N SER A 738 -40.05 -19.36 -2.77
CA SER A 738 -40.25 -19.30 -1.32
C SER A 738 -39.06 -18.64 -0.63
N GLU A 739 -39.23 -18.18 0.61
CA GLU A 739 -38.11 -17.63 1.38
C GLU A 739 -36.97 -18.67 1.48
N GLU A 740 -35.88 -18.42 0.74
CA GLU A 740 -34.66 -19.23 0.79
C GLU A 740 -33.81 -18.75 1.97
N SER A 741 -33.17 -19.70 2.67
CA SER A 741 -32.13 -19.36 3.65
C SER A 741 -30.93 -18.69 2.95
N MET A 742 -30.10 -17.95 3.71
CA MET A 742 -28.92 -17.30 3.14
C MET A 742 -27.93 -18.31 2.52
N GLU A 743 -27.85 -19.51 3.09
CA GLU A 743 -26.93 -20.57 2.65
C GLU A 743 -27.37 -21.23 1.34
N GLU A 744 -28.68 -21.31 1.10
CA GLU A 744 -29.28 -21.86 -0.12
C GLU A 744 -29.35 -20.82 -1.25
N ALA A 745 -29.32 -19.53 -0.89
CA ALA A 745 -29.47 -18.43 -1.83
C ALA A 745 -28.33 -18.41 -2.86
N ASP A 746 -28.67 -18.51 -4.13
CA ASP A 746 -27.71 -18.52 -5.22
C ASP A 746 -27.26 -17.10 -5.63
N PRO A 747 -26.00 -16.71 -5.36
CA PRO A 747 -25.51 -15.36 -5.64
C PRO A 747 -25.35 -15.05 -7.13
N LEU A 748 -25.50 -16.05 -7.99
CA LEU A 748 -25.46 -15.90 -9.44
C LEU A 748 -26.80 -16.21 -10.12
N ARG A 749 -27.91 -16.29 -9.38
CA ARG A 749 -29.23 -16.68 -9.91
C ARG A 749 -29.60 -15.91 -11.17
N ALA A 750 -29.60 -14.58 -11.09
CA ALA A 750 -29.95 -13.71 -12.21
C ALA A 750 -29.01 -13.89 -13.42
N ALA A 751 -27.73 -14.17 -13.19
CA ALA A 751 -26.77 -14.45 -14.26
C ALA A 751 -26.99 -15.84 -14.87
N ARG A 752 -27.29 -16.86 -14.05
CA ARG A 752 -27.56 -18.24 -14.49
C ARG A 752 -28.81 -18.28 -15.35
N ASP A 753 -29.90 -17.68 -14.90
CA ASP A 753 -31.15 -17.62 -15.66
C ASP A 753 -30.94 -16.95 -17.01
N ARG A 754 -30.16 -15.85 -17.03
CA ARG A 754 -29.84 -15.16 -18.27
C ARG A 754 -28.96 -15.99 -19.21
N LEU A 755 -27.96 -16.68 -18.67
CA LEU A 755 -27.09 -17.58 -19.44
C LEU A 755 -27.92 -18.69 -20.09
N THR A 756 -28.82 -19.32 -19.33
CA THR A 756 -29.72 -20.38 -19.83
C THR A 756 -30.60 -19.88 -20.97
N GLN A 757 -31.24 -18.71 -20.80
CA GLN A 757 -32.04 -18.09 -21.87
C GLN A 757 -31.23 -17.84 -23.14
N LYS A 758 -30.00 -17.30 -23.02
CA LYS A 758 -29.14 -17.00 -24.18
C LYS A 758 -28.60 -18.25 -24.85
N ARG A 759 -28.26 -19.29 -24.09
CA ARG A 759 -27.88 -20.61 -24.62
C ARG A 759 -29.01 -21.23 -25.43
N GLN A 760 -30.23 -21.25 -24.90
CA GLN A 760 -31.41 -21.73 -25.64
C GLN A 760 -31.63 -20.95 -26.93
N LYS A 761 -31.40 -19.62 -26.89
CA LYS A 761 -31.57 -18.75 -28.07
C LYS A 761 -30.54 -19.02 -29.18
N TYR A 762 -29.25 -19.20 -28.87
CA TYR A 762 -28.19 -19.17 -29.90
C TYR A 762 -27.44 -20.49 -30.10
N ARG A 763 -27.33 -21.37 -29.10
CA ARG A 763 -26.38 -22.48 -29.12
C ARG A 763 -26.57 -23.45 -30.28
N HIS A 764 -27.82 -23.87 -30.54
CA HIS A 764 -28.10 -24.80 -31.63
C HIS A 764 -27.73 -24.19 -32.99
N TRP A 765 -28.01 -22.89 -33.18
CA TRP A 765 -27.66 -22.19 -34.42
C TRP A 765 -26.15 -21.99 -34.57
N ALA A 766 -25.43 -21.66 -33.49
CA ALA A 766 -23.97 -21.54 -33.52
C ALA A 766 -23.31 -22.86 -33.94
N LEU A 767 -23.72 -23.97 -33.31
CA LEU A 767 -23.23 -25.31 -33.62
C LEU A 767 -23.51 -25.70 -35.08
N ALA A 768 -24.72 -25.42 -35.57
CA ALA A 768 -25.09 -25.69 -36.96
C ALA A 768 -24.26 -24.91 -37.99
N ASN A 769 -23.62 -23.81 -37.58
CA ASN A 769 -22.74 -22.99 -38.43
C ASN A 769 -21.24 -23.20 -38.11
N GLY A 770 -20.89 -24.24 -37.34
CA GLY A 770 -19.50 -24.53 -36.98
C GLY A 770 -18.85 -23.47 -36.07
N LEU A 771 -19.64 -22.68 -35.36
CA LEU A 771 -19.18 -21.60 -34.49
C LEU A 771 -19.13 -22.05 -33.03
N ASP A 772 -18.03 -21.74 -32.35
CA ASP A 772 -17.98 -21.82 -30.90
C ASP A 772 -18.82 -20.70 -30.27
N PHE A 773 -19.63 -21.02 -29.25
CA PHE A 773 -20.53 -20.06 -28.62
C PHE A 773 -20.69 -20.29 -27.13
N GLU A 774 -20.51 -19.20 -26.38
CA GLU A 774 -20.96 -19.07 -25.01
C GLU A 774 -21.41 -17.61 -24.79
N PRO A 775 -22.54 -17.34 -24.11
CA PRO A 775 -22.89 -15.98 -23.76
C PRO A 775 -21.92 -15.45 -22.69
N PHE A 776 -21.50 -14.19 -22.83
CA PHE A 776 -20.71 -13.51 -21.81
C PHE A 776 -21.63 -12.75 -20.86
N VAL A 777 -21.99 -13.38 -19.73
CA VAL A 777 -22.98 -12.83 -18.78
C VAL A 777 -22.29 -12.26 -17.54
N MET A 778 -22.58 -10.99 -17.26
CA MET A 778 -22.16 -10.30 -16.05
C MET A 778 -23.35 -9.66 -15.31
N LEU A 779 -23.18 -9.46 -14.00
CA LEU A 779 -24.11 -8.71 -13.16
C LEU A 779 -23.69 -7.26 -13.03
N THR A 780 -24.63 -6.36 -12.72
CA THR A 780 -24.35 -4.92 -12.49
C THR A 780 -23.37 -4.65 -11.35
N ASN A 781 -23.22 -5.60 -10.42
CA ASN A 781 -22.23 -5.54 -9.34
C ASN A 781 -20.83 -6.04 -9.75
N GLY A 782 -20.63 -6.41 -11.03
CA GLY A 782 -19.34 -6.86 -11.56
C GLY A 782 -19.07 -8.36 -11.47
N ALA A 783 -19.98 -9.17 -10.89
CA ALA A 783 -19.85 -10.62 -10.93
C ALA A 783 -19.97 -11.16 -12.37
N ILE A 784 -19.13 -12.12 -12.73
CA ILE A 784 -19.15 -12.74 -14.07
C ILE A 784 -19.44 -14.23 -13.92
N HIS A 785 -20.36 -14.73 -14.73
CA HIS A 785 -20.75 -16.13 -14.67
C HIS A 785 -19.55 -17.07 -14.97
N PRO A 786 -19.32 -18.15 -14.18
CA PRO A 786 -18.17 -19.04 -14.34
C PRO A 786 -17.98 -19.62 -15.75
N ALA A 787 -19.08 -19.91 -16.47
CA ALA A 787 -19.03 -20.38 -17.85
C ALA A 787 -18.38 -19.36 -18.79
N SER A 788 -18.80 -18.09 -18.71
CA SER A 788 -18.22 -16.99 -19.49
C SER A 788 -16.74 -16.78 -19.19
N ARG A 789 -16.32 -16.94 -17.93
CA ARG A 789 -14.91 -16.85 -17.51
C ARG A 789 -14.05 -17.97 -18.13
N ARG A 790 -14.54 -19.22 -18.06
CA ARG A 790 -13.83 -20.38 -18.63
C ARG A 790 -13.74 -20.26 -20.15
N TRP A 791 -14.83 -19.85 -20.79
CA TRP A 791 -14.88 -19.66 -22.24
C TRP A 791 -13.86 -18.60 -22.70
N LEU A 792 -13.85 -17.40 -22.10
CA LEU A 792 -12.91 -16.35 -22.51
C LEU A 792 -11.44 -16.79 -22.35
N ARG A 793 -11.10 -17.47 -21.25
CA ARG A 793 -9.74 -18.00 -21.07
C ARG A 793 -9.35 -19.03 -22.11
N ARG A 794 -10.30 -19.89 -22.51
CA ARG A 794 -10.09 -20.85 -23.59
C ARG A 794 -9.87 -20.14 -24.92
N ILE A 795 -10.70 -19.16 -25.27
CA ILE A 795 -10.55 -18.35 -26.48
C ILE A 795 -9.16 -17.69 -26.54
N LEU A 796 -8.75 -17.02 -25.45
CA LEU A 796 -7.44 -16.39 -25.36
C LEU A 796 -6.27 -17.40 -25.48
N GLY A 797 -6.47 -18.66 -25.07
CA GLY A 797 -5.47 -19.70 -25.20
C GLY A 797 -5.28 -20.24 -26.63
N ASN A 798 -6.19 -19.92 -27.55
CA ASN A 798 -6.16 -20.40 -28.94
C ASN A 798 -5.45 -19.42 -29.90
N GLN A 799 -4.79 -18.38 -29.37
CA GLN A 799 -4.10 -17.37 -30.17
C GLN A 799 -2.77 -17.03 -29.51
N ASP A 800 -1.70 -17.03 -30.29
CA ASP A 800 -0.43 -16.48 -29.81
C ASP A 800 -0.51 -14.95 -29.73
N HIS A 801 -0.28 -14.42 -28.54
CA HIS A 801 -0.28 -12.98 -28.30
C HIS A 801 0.77 -12.59 -27.25
N ARG A 802 1.18 -11.32 -27.25
CA ARG A 802 2.29 -10.80 -26.42
C ARG A 802 2.05 -10.89 -24.90
N LEU A 803 0.82 -11.15 -24.47
CA LEU A 803 0.43 -11.29 -23.07
C LEU A 803 0.31 -12.77 -22.70
N THR A 804 0.47 -13.12 -21.43
CA THR A 804 -0.03 -14.43 -20.96
C THR A 804 -1.56 -14.45 -20.97
N ILE A 805 -2.19 -15.62 -21.10
CA ILE A 805 -3.66 -15.80 -21.04
C ILE A 805 -4.27 -15.10 -19.80
N THR A 806 -3.62 -15.22 -18.64
CA THR A 806 -4.08 -14.59 -17.40
C THR A 806 -4.08 -13.06 -17.49
N ASN A 807 -2.98 -12.46 -17.93
CA ASN A 807 -2.88 -11.01 -18.07
C ASN A 807 -3.86 -10.47 -19.13
N ALA A 808 -4.00 -11.16 -20.26
CA ALA A 808 -4.98 -10.81 -21.29
C ALA A 808 -6.41 -10.86 -20.72
N TYR A 809 -6.75 -11.92 -20.01
CA TYR A 809 -8.05 -12.07 -19.36
C TYR A 809 -8.31 -10.96 -18.34
N ASP A 810 -7.35 -10.66 -17.46
CA ASP A 810 -7.51 -9.66 -16.42
C ASP A 810 -7.64 -8.25 -17.00
N MET A 811 -6.85 -7.89 -18.01
CA MET A 811 -6.96 -6.63 -18.74
C MET A 811 -8.36 -6.48 -19.37
N ILE A 812 -8.79 -7.45 -20.19
CA ILE A 812 -10.09 -7.41 -20.86
C ILE A 812 -11.22 -7.27 -19.85
N VAL A 813 -11.19 -8.07 -18.78
CA VAL A 813 -12.24 -8.03 -17.77
C VAL A 813 -12.22 -6.72 -16.99
N ALA A 814 -11.06 -6.19 -16.62
CA ALA A 814 -10.96 -4.95 -15.88
C ALA A 814 -11.53 -3.76 -16.67
N ASP A 815 -11.18 -3.64 -17.95
CA ASP A 815 -11.68 -2.59 -18.85
C ASP A 815 -13.19 -2.75 -19.08
N THR A 816 -13.65 -3.98 -19.29
CA THR A 816 -15.08 -4.28 -19.49
C THR A 816 -15.90 -3.95 -18.24
N LEU A 817 -15.38 -4.26 -17.05
CA LEU A 817 -16.02 -3.88 -15.78
C LEU A 817 -16.06 -2.37 -15.60
N ALA A 818 -14.96 -1.67 -15.91
CA ALA A 818 -14.95 -0.22 -15.87
C ALA A 818 -16.03 0.36 -16.80
N ALA A 819 -16.12 -0.10 -18.05
CA ALA A 819 -17.15 0.32 -19.00
C ALA A 819 -18.57 0.01 -18.49
N MET A 820 -18.78 -1.14 -17.84
CA MET A 820 -20.06 -1.50 -17.23
C MET A 820 -20.45 -0.55 -16.10
N LEU A 821 -19.51 -0.14 -15.24
CA LEU A 821 -19.77 0.82 -14.15
C LEU A 821 -20.18 2.18 -14.71
N ARG A 822 -19.48 2.67 -15.75
CA ARG A 822 -19.81 3.92 -16.44
C ARG A 822 -21.20 3.88 -17.06
N GLY A 823 -21.51 2.79 -17.76
CA GLY A 823 -22.81 2.61 -18.39
C GLY A 823 -23.94 2.47 -17.36
N THR A 824 -23.69 1.84 -16.20
CA THR A 824 -24.65 1.76 -15.09
C THR A 824 -24.93 3.14 -14.50
N CYS A 825 -23.91 3.96 -14.28
CA CYS A 825 -24.12 5.36 -13.89
C CYS A 825 -24.94 6.14 -14.93
N THR A 826 -24.65 5.93 -16.22
CA THR A 826 -25.39 6.54 -17.33
C THR A 826 -26.87 6.19 -17.33
N CYS A 827 -27.22 4.95 -16.93
CA CYS A 827 -28.63 4.59 -16.73
C CYS A 827 -29.32 5.52 -15.73
N SER A 828 -28.71 5.74 -14.56
CA SER A 828 -29.27 6.61 -13.51
C SER A 828 -29.36 8.06 -13.96
N THR A 829 -28.31 8.60 -14.58
CA THR A 829 -28.30 10.01 -15.04
C THR A 829 -29.33 10.28 -16.12
N GLN A 830 -29.56 9.35 -17.05
CA GLN A 830 -30.62 9.49 -18.06
C GLN A 830 -32.03 9.45 -17.46
N HIS A 831 -32.26 8.62 -16.42
CA HIS A 831 -33.53 8.64 -15.69
C HIS A 831 -33.75 9.99 -14.99
N ALA A 832 -32.70 10.59 -14.41
CA ALA A 832 -32.76 11.93 -13.83
C ALA A 832 -33.05 13.02 -14.86
N ALA A 833 -32.35 13.02 -15.98
CA ALA A 833 -32.56 14.01 -17.04
C ALA A 833 -33.95 13.92 -17.66
N ALA A 834 -34.47 12.70 -17.87
CA ALA A 834 -35.81 12.50 -18.43
C ALA A 834 -36.93 12.98 -17.49
N TRP A 835 -36.76 12.80 -16.18
CA TRP A 835 -37.67 13.34 -15.17
C TRP A 835 -37.65 14.87 -15.14
N GLY A 836 -36.46 15.48 -15.15
CA GLY A 836 -36.31 16.94 -15.20
C GLY A 836 -37.07 17.56 -16.37
N ARG A 837 -36.89 17.03 -17.58
CA ARG A 837 -37.64 17.46 -18.78
C ARG A 837 -39.16 17.30 -18.63
N GLY A 838 -39.62 16.24 -17.95
CA GLY A 838 -41.04 16.01 -17.67
C GLY A 838 -41.66 16.98 -16.68
N LYS A 839 -40.88 17.57 -15.76
CA LYS A 839 -41.33 18.66 -14.87
C LYS A 839 -41.48 19.98 -15.63
N TYR A 840 -40.49 20.36 -16.45
CA TYR A 840 -40.57 21.59 -17.25
C TYR A 840 -41.66 21.53 -18.33
N ALA A 841 -41.97 20.37 -18.89
CA ALA A 841 -43.06 20.20 -19.84
C ALA A 841 -44.48 20.24 -19.21
N ARG A 842 -44.59 20.20 -17.87
CA ARG A 842 -45.87 20.26 -17.14
C ARG A 842 -46.15 21.62 -16.49
N VAL A 843 -45.23 22.57 -16.59
CA VAL A 843 -45.41 23.94 -16.07
C VAL A 843 -45.39 24.88 -17.27
N GLY A 844 -46.54 25.04 -17.91
CA GLY A 844 -46.79 26.18 -18.78
C GLY A 844 -47.28 27.34 -17.90
N GLU A 845 -46.47 28.40 -17.81
CA GLU A 845 -46.79 29.84 -17.58
C GLU A 845 -45.64 30.59 -16.84
N TYR A 846 -44.75 31.23 -17.64
CA TYR A 846 -44.00 32.49 -17.43
C TYR A 846 -42.96 32.67 -16.25
N PRO A 847 -42.04 33.68 -16.32
CA PRO A 847 -40.62 33.46 -16.66
C PRO A 847 -39.62 33.73 -15.52
N GLY A 848 -38.39 33.22 -15.67
CA GLY A 848 -37.22 33.65 -14.90
C GLY A 848 -36.27 32.50 -14.58
N ASP A 849 -35.40 32.16 -15.53
CA ASP A 849 -34.38 31.11 -15.36
C ASP A 849 -32.99 31.76 -15.23
N PRO A 850 -32.22 31.52 -14.13
CA PRO A 850 -30.84 31.96 -14.01
C PRO A 850 -29.80 30.96 -14.58
N TRP A 851 -30.20 29.81 -15.15
CA TRP A 851 -29.27 28.74 -15.56
C TRP A 851 -28.89 28.72 -17.04
N VAL A 852 -28.63 29.91 -17.62
CA VAL A 852 -27.96 30.02 -18.93
C VAL A 852 -26.73 30.91 -18.81
N ALA A 853 -25.66 30.39 -18.24
CA ALA A 853 -24.30 30.92 -18.42
C ALA A 853 -23.26 29.85 -18.06
N GLU A 854 -23.00 28.93 -18.98
CA GLU A 854 -21.66 28.30 -19.17
C GLU A 854 -21.69 27.37 -20.40
N ARG A 855 -21.86 28.00 -21.56
CA ARG A 855 -21.33 27.52 -22.85
C ARG A 855 -20.90 28.72 -23.68
N GLN A 856 -19.72 29.23 -23.36
CA GLN A 856 -18.72 29.70 -24.32
C GLN A 856 -17.35 29.32 -23.78
#